data_AF-A0A7Z0DPJ2-F1
#
_entry.id   AF-A0A7Z0DPJ2-F1
#
_cell.length_a   1.000
_cell.length_b   1.000
_cell.length_c   1.000
_cell.angle_alpha   90.00
_cell.angle_beta   90.00
_cell.angle_gamma   90.00
#
_symmetry.space_group_name_H-M   'P 1'
#
loop_
_entity.id
_entity.type
_entity.pdbx_description
1 polymer ?
#
loop_
_entity_poly.entity_id
_entity_poly.type
_entity_poly.pdbx_seq_one_letter_code
_entity_poly.pdbx_strand_id
1 'polypeptide(L)'
;MTPLERVSSIKVKLGLLVAASALVAAVVASVGRVAGVSPWVSIPVTIGIALAVTQLLAAGMTSPLRQMTLAARRMARGDYTVSVPAGGADEVGQLGRAFNTMASDLGAVDRQRRDLVANVSHELRTPLAALTVVLENLVDGVGSEPAALQTALGQAERLSRLVEDLLDLARVDAGKAPLSTSSVDLRPLLEACVAEVRANGRPVSYVVDAPADLVVDADPDRLSQLVVNLLDNASRHSPRDGVVTVRAGRDGERYHLEVLDSGPGVPAADRGRVFEPFGTLSASAESGGTGLGLAIARWVTDLHGGSIAFLDPLPDTAGARVRVDLPLRPPARAIPHQLDASRPAPTHEETQMPTTPPAAEPAEPAQPVDARETATSADPKAAYVTPSVLDDIFGTYWPDSGVTGRFGLFIGAVVAGLLGGLLIPDRNAGLGTVIVLLAAGGVVMMAGKERRSRFSILCYVLYAMLSSVAVVRDAEWIVVLCLITAIAVLLCASTQAKTLLGIMLTGISWPLAGLRGIPWLGRTLTSVSGRGHGAAVARTTVLSLLGLVIFGLLFTTADAVLGSWVDQFVPDVRPDTLAARIFMTVFVFGVVLGAAYLAVNPPRIDQSERTSQPVANRYEWLAPVGVVVAVFAAFLVAQATAVFGGEDYLRETTGLTYAEYVHQGFGQLTVATALTLLVIWAAARKAPVETIADRLWLRVALGLLAAEAQVVVGSALYRMHLYQEAYGFTQLRLLVDVFEAWLGLLVVAGLVAAVAGGAIGRGVWLGRFALVSGAVALLGIAAINPDAWIAEHNVSRYEETGKIDTDFLSGLSDDAVPALKKLPADLRSCVLGTDDREGDWLEWNLGRARADGLTPTYLVPDDATATVCPSEIRYVD
;
A
#
# COMPACT_ATOMS: atom_id res chain seq x y z
N MET A 1 3.45 -25.95 7.17
CA MET A 1 2.09 -25.52 7.55
C MET A 1 2.19 -24.62 8.75
N THR A 2 1.90 -23.33 8.59
CA THR A 2 1.86 -22.38 9.71
C THR A 2 0.63 -22.66 10.59
N PRO A 3 0.66 -22.37 11.91
CA PRO A 3 -0.50 -22.60 12.79
C PRO A 3 -1.78 -21.85 12.34
N LEU A 4 -1.62 -20.75 11.59
CA LEU A 4 -2.71 -19.98 10.98
C LEU A 4 -3.40 -20.69 9.81
N GLU A 5 -2.77 -21.66 9.14
CA GLU A 5 -3.38 -22.36 7.98
C GLU A 5 -4.55 -23.25 8.38
N ARG A 6 -4.61 -23.70 9.65
CA ARG A 6 -5.69 -24.56 10.17
C ARG A 6 -6.96 -23.81 10.55
N VAL A 7 -6.92 -22.48 10.63
CA VAL A 7 -8.08 -21.67 11.02
C VAL A 7 -9.03 -21.55 9.83
N SER A 8 -10.27 -22.01 10.00
CA SER A 8 -11.28 -22.14 8.95
C SER A 8 -12.04 -20.85 8.62
N SER A 9 -11.83 -19.76 9.35
CA SER A 9 -12.47 -18.48 9.05
C SER A 9 -11.51 -17.30 9.10
N ILE A 10 -11.56 -16.46 8.07
CA ILE A 10 -10.83 -15.20 7.95
C ILE A 10 -11.21 -14.23 9.07
N LYS A 11 -12.48 -14.24 9.53
CA LYS A 11 -12.91 -13.41 10.67
C LYS A 11 -12.20 -13.81 11.95
N VAL A 12 -11.99 -15.11 12.16
CA VAL A 12 -11.25 -15.63 13.32
C VAL A 12 -9.77 -15.27 13.21
N LYS A 13 -9.17 -15.32 12.02
CA LYS A 13 -7.78 -14.85 11.81
C LYS A 13 -7.62 -13.35 12.09
N LEU A 14 -8.57 -12.52 11.64
CA LEU A 14 -8.62 -11.09 11.97
C LEU A 14 -8.81 -10.84 13.47
N GLY A 15 -9.67 -11.61 14.13
CA GLY A 15 -9.81 -11.56 15.58
C GLY A 15 -8.53 -11.95 16.33
N LEU A 16 -7.88 -13.04 15.91
CA LEU A 16 -6.62 -13.52 16.49
C LEU A 16 -5.47 -12.52 16.25
N LEU A 17 -5.46 -11.86 15.10
CA LEU A 17 -4.56 -10.76 14.78
C LEU A 17 -4.73 -9.61 15.77
N VAL A 18 -5.95 -9.11 15.94
CA VAL A 18 -6.26 -8.01 16.87
C VAL A 18 -5.89 -8.41 18.30
N ALA A 19 -6.22 -9.63 18.72
CA ALA A 19 -5.90 -10.14 20.05
C ALA A 19 -4.38 -10.26 20.26
N ALA A 20 -3.63 -10.77 19.29
CA ALA A 20 -2.17 -10.85 19.35
C ALA A 20 -1.52 -9.46 19.41
N SER A 21 -2.00 -8.52 18.60
CA SER A 21 -1.50 -7.13 18.62
C SER A 21 -1.81 -6.43 19.93
N ALA A 22 -3.01 -6.62 20.50
CA ALA A 22 -3.38 -6.09 21.80
C ALA A 22 -2.57 -6.73 22.94
N LEU A 23 -2.33 -8.05 22.87
CA LEU A 23 -1.49 -8.76 23.84
C LEU A 23 -0.05 -8.26 23.79
N VAL A 24 0.53 -8.13 22.60
CA VAL A 24 1.88 -7.58 22.43
C VAL A 24 1.94 -6.15 22.96
N ALA A 25 0.95 -5.31 22.65
CA ALA A 25 0.87 -3.96 23.19
C ALA A 25 0.83 -3.95 24.72
N ALA A 26 -0.01 -4.78 25.32
CA ALA A 26 -0.13 -4.88 26.78
C ALA A 26 1.17 -5.40 27.43
N VAL A 27 1.84 -6.38 26.83
CA VAL A 27 3.13 -6.91 27.32
C VAL A 27 4.21 -5.84 27.24
N VAL A 28 4.34 -5.16 26.09
CA VAL A 28 5.34 -4.08 25.92
C VAL A 28 5.09 -2.94 26.89
N ALA A 29 3.84 -2.49 27.04
CA ALA A 29 3.48 -1.43 28.00
C ALA A 29 3.70 -1.87 29.46
N SER A 30 3.41 -3.14 29.79
CA SER A 30 3.65 -3.69 31.13
C SER A 30 5.14 -3.78 31.45
N VAL A 31 5.94 -4.31 30.52
CA VAL A 31 7.40 -4.38 30.66
C VAL A 31 8.00 -2.98 30.75
N GLY A 32 7.53 -2.02 29.94
CA GLY A 32 7.97 -0.63 30.00
C GLY A 32 7.72 0.00 31.37
N ARG A 33 6.52 -0.21 31.94
CA ARG A 33 6.20 0.28 33.29
C ARG A 33 7.05 -0.38 34.38
N VAL A 34 7.23 -1.70 34.33
CA VAL A 34 8.05 -2.44 35.31
C VAL A 34 9.52 -2.05 35.20
N ALA A 35 10.01 -1.76 34.00
CA ALA A 35 11.37 -1.31 33.74
C ALA A 35 11.59 0.19 33.99
N GLY A 36 10.63 0.91 34.59
CA GLY A 36 10.76 2.35 34.89
C GLY A 36 10.85 3.26 33.66
N VAL A 37 10.47 2.77 32.47
CA VAL A 37 10.55 3.55 31.24
C VAL A 37 9.46 4.62 31.23
N SER A 38 9.86 5.88 30.99
CA SER A 38 8.95 7.02 30.91
C SER A 38 7.74 6.75 29.98
N PRO A 39 6.51 7.15 30.37
CA PRO A 39 5.31 7.01 29.54
C PRO A 39 5.45 7.61 28.14
N TRP A 40 6.18 8.72 28.01
CA TRP A 40 6.41 9.40 26.74
C TRP A 40 7.19 8.56 25.73
N VAL A 41 8.02 7.62 26.19
CA VAL A 41 8.78 6.70 25.33
C VAL A 41 8.04 5.39 25.14
N SER A 42 7.43 4.85 26.20
CA SER A 42 6.79 3.53 26.15
C SER A 42 5.52 3.50 25.29
N ILE A 43 4.73 4.57 25.27
CA ILE A 43 3.50 4.67 24.47
C ILE A 43 3.77 4.56 22.95
N PRO A 44 4.60 5.42 22.33
CA PRO A 44 4.84 5.35 20.88
C PRO A 44 5.52 4.04 20.47
N VAL A 45 6.38 3.46 21.31
CA VAL A 45 7.01 2.16 21.05
C VAL A 45 5.99 1.03 21.07
N THR A 46 5.10 1.03 22.05
CA THR A 46 4.00 0.06 22.16
C THR A 46 3.14 0.09 20.90
N ILE A 47 2.75 1.29 20.46
CA ILE A 47 1.97 1.49 19.23
C ILE A 47 2.76 1.00 18.00
N GLY A 48 4.05 1.35 17.90
CA GLY A 48 4.92 0.95 16.79
C GLY A 48 5.09 -0.58 16.68
N ILE A 49 5.35 -1.26 17.80
CA ILE A 49 5.49 -2.73 17.83
C ILE A 49 4.15 -3.39 17.52
N ALA A 50 3.05 -2.91 18.09
CA ALA A 50 1.72 -3.44 17.79
C ALA A 50 1.38 -3.31 16.30
N LEU A 51 1.67 -2.15 15.68
CA LEU A 51 1.52 -1.94 14.25
C LEU A 51 2.41 -2.87 13.43
N ALA A 52 3.68 -3.03 13.80
CA ALA A 52 4.62 -3.90 13.09
C ALA A 52 4.18 -5.38 13.12
N VAL A 53 3.78 -5.89 14.29
CA VAL A 53 3.24 -7.25 14.45
C VAL A 53 1.96 -7.41 13.64
N THR A 54 1.06 -6.42 13.69
CA THR A 54 -0.17 -6.42 12.89
C THR A 54 0.15 -6.52 11.40
N GLN A 55 1.07 -5.72 10.88
CA GLN A 55 1.44 -5.72 9.46
C GLN A 55 2.11 -7.02 9.03
N LEU A 56 3.02 -7.57 9.85
CA LEU A 56 3.68 -8.85 9.57
C LEU A 56 2.66 -9.99 9.44
N LEU A 57 1.71 -10.06 10.35
CA LEU A 57 0.67 -11.08 10.34
C LEU A 57 -0.38 -10.83 9.23
N ALA A 58 -0.72 -9.56 8.95
CA ALA A 58 -1.64 -9.18 7.88
C ALA A 58 -1.08 -9.45 6.48
N ALA A 59 0.23 -9.29 6.26
CA ALA A 59 0.87 -9.59 5.00
C ALA A 59 0.70 -11.07 4.58
N GLY A 60 0.72 -11.99 5.55
CA GLY A 60 0.47 -13.41 5.31
C GLY A 60 -0.96 -13.71 4.85
N MET A 61 -1.95 -12.93 5.31
CA MET A 61 -3.36 -13.11 4.96
C MET A 61 -3.75 -12.47 3.62
N THR A 62 -3.12 -11.36 3.25
CA THR A 62 -3.46 -10.60 2.03
C THR A 62 -2.68 -11.06 0.79
N SER A 63 -1.51 -11.70 0.98
CA SER A 63 -0.68 -12.21 -0.12
C SER A 63 -1.42 -13.14 -1.09
N PRO A 64 -2.21 -14.14 -0.64
CA PRO A 64 -2.96 -15.02 -1.56
C PRO A 64 -3.93 -14.25 -2.45
N LEU A 65 -4.68 -13.28 -1.90
CA LEU A 65 -5.61 -12.45 -2.69
C LEU A 65 -4.89 -11.65 -3.78
N ARG A 66 -3.69 -11.12 -3.48
CA ARG A 66 -2.87 -10.43 -4.48
C ARG A 66 -2.42 -11.37 -5.60
N GLN A 67 -2.01 -12.59 -5.26
CA GLN A 67 -1.62 -13.60 -6.25
C GLN A 67 -2.80 -13.98 -7.16
N MET A 68 -4.01 -14.06 -6.60
CA MET A 68 -5.23 -14.30 -7.39
C MET A 68 -5.55 -13.17 -8.36
N THR A 69 -5.42 -11.91 -7.94
CA THR A 69 -5.60 -10.76 -8.84
C THR A 69 -4.60 -10.77 -9.99
N LEU A 70 -3.32 -11.09 -9.71
CA LEU A 70 -2.30 -11.21 -10.75
C LEU A 70 -2.58 -12.38 -11.70
N ALA A 71 -3.01 -13.53 -11.17
CA ALA A 71 -3.40 -14.68 -11.96
C ALA A 71 -4.61 -14.38 -12.86
N ALA A 72 -5.63 -13.68 -12.33
CA ALA A 72 -6.79 -13.25 -13.10
C ALA A 72 -6.41 -12.34 -14.28
N ARG A 73 -5.48 -11.40 -14.08
CA ARG A 73 -4.95 -10.54 -15.16
C ARG A 73 -4.13 -11.29 -16.21
N ARG A 74 -3.58 -12.48 -15.89
CA ARG A 74 -2.90 -13.35 -16.86
C ARG A 74 -3.92 -14.20 -17.63
N MET A 75 -4.91 -14.76 -16.95
CA MET A 75 -6.02 -15.47 -17.61
C MET A 75 -6.80 -14.57 -18.57
N ALA A 76 -7.00 -13.29 -18.22
CA ALA A 76 -7.61 -12.31 -19.12
C ALA A 76 -6.83 -12.09 -20.43
N ARG A 77 -5.55 -12.48 -20.47
CA ARG A 77 -4.68 -12.46 -21.65
C ARG A 77 -4.54 -13.83 -22.33
N GLY A 78 -5.34 -14.83 -21.91
CA GLY A 78 -5.37 -16.17 -22.50
C GLY A 78 -4.42 -17.20 -21.88
N ASP A 79 -3.74 -16.87 -20.78
CA ASP A 79 -2.89 -17.83 -20.05
C ASP A 79 -3.69 -18.56 -18.95
N TYR A 80 -4.21 -19.74 -19.28
CA TYR A 80 -4.99 -20.59 -18.38
C TYR A 80 -4.15 -21.61 -17.60
N THR A 81 -2.82 -21.58 -17.73
CA THR A 81 -1.91 -22.51 -17.02
C THR A 81 -1.59 -22.06 -15.59
N VAL A 82 -2.02 -20.85 -15.23
CA VAL A 82 -1.72 -20.22 -13.95
C VAL A 82 -2.52 -20.90 -12.83
N SER A 83 -1.82 -21.33 -11.79
CA SER A 83 -2.42 -21.80 -10.54
C SER A 83 -2.07 -20.88 -9.39
N VAL A 84 -2.99 -20.77 -8.43
CA VAL A 84 -2.81 -20.01 -7.19
C VAL A 84 -2.69 -20.96 -5.99
N PRO A 85 -1.88 -20.62 -4.97
CA PRO A 85 -1.79 -21.43 -3.76
C PRO A 85 -3.12 -21.49 -3.02
N ALA A 86 -3.61 -22.71 -2.75
CA ALA A 86 -4.92 -22.94 -2.13
C ALA A 86 -4.84 -23.76 -0.82
N GLY A 87 -3.72 -23.65 -0.09
CA GLY A 87 -3.44 -24.44 1.12
C GLY A 87 -4.23 -24.05 2.37
N GLY A 88 -4.96 -22.93 2.36
CA GLY A 88 -5.77 -22.48 3.49
C GLY A 88 -7.07 -23.27 3.66
N ALA A 89 -7.46 -23.51 4.91
CA ALA A 89 -8.77 -24.05 5.28
C ALA A 89 -9.88 -22.97 5.37
N ASP A 90 -9.53 -21.70 5.13
CA ASP A 90 -10.43 -20.55 5.20
C ASP A 90 -11.15 -20.26 3.88
N GLU A 91 -11.99 -19.22 3.89
CA GLU A 91 -12.75 -18.74 2.74
C GLU A 91 -11.83 -18.34 1.58
N VAL A 92 -10.62 -17.85 1.89
CA VAL A 92 -9.59 -17.52 0.88
C VAL A 92 -9.04 -18.77 0.22
N GLY A 93 -8.76 -19.84 0.99
CA GLY A 93 -8.38 -21.13 0.43
C GLY A 93 -9.50 -21.77 -0.41
N GLN A 94 -10.76 -21.63 0.00
CA GLN A 94 -11.91 -22.07 -0.79
C GLN A 94 -12.00 -21.32 -2.12
N LEU A 95 -11.83 -20.00 -2.10
CA LEU A 95 -11.77 -19.19 -3.31
C LEU A 95 -10.61 -19.60 -4.21
N GLY A 96 -9.42 -19.87 -3.64
CA GLY A 96 -8.25 -20.35 -4.38
C GLY A 96 -8.51 -21.70 -5.09
N ARG A 97 -9.20 -22.63 -4.43
CA ARG A 97 -9.63 -23.91 -5.05
C ARG A 97 -10.61 -23.66 -6.20
N ALA A 98 -11.64 -22.86 -5.97
CA ALA A 98 -12.63 -22.52 -7.00
C ALA A 98 -11.98 -21.83 -8.21
N PHE A 99 -11.02 -20.94 -7.98
CA PHE A 99 -10.25 -20.29 -9.04
C PHE A 99 -9.44 -21.28 -9.87
N ASN A 100 -8.73 -22.23 -9.23
CA ASN A 100 -7.95 -23.25 -9.94
C ASN A 100 -8.85 -24.18 -10.77
N THR A 101 -10.03 -24.54 -10.27
CA THR A 101 -11.04 -25.30 -11.03
C THR A 101 -11.48 -24.53 -12.27
N MET A 102 -11.88 -23.26 -12.12
CA MET A 102 -12.27 -22.42 -13.24
C MET A 102 -11.16 -22.25 -14.28
N ALA A 103 -9.91 -22.06 -13.85
CA ALA A 103 -8.75 -21.95 -14.75
C ALA A 103 -8.54 -23.24 -15.56
N SER A 104 -8.67 -24.40 -14.90
CA SER A 104 -8.58 -25.72 -15.54
C SER A 104 -9.69 -25.93 -16.58
N ASP A 105 -10.94 -25.62 -16.23
CA ASP A 105 -12.10 -25.78 -17.11
C ASP A 105 -11.98 -24.89 -18.35
N LEU A 106 -11.60 -23.62 -18.15
CA LEU A 106 -11.42 -22.68 -19.24
C LEU A 106 -10.26 -23.08 -20.16
N GLY A 107 -9.17 -23.59 -19.57
CA GLY A 107 -8.06 -24.15 -20.32
C GLY A 107 -8.43 -25.40 -21.13
N ALA A 108 -9.36 -26.23 -20.64
CA ALA A 108 -9.86 -27.38 -21.39
C ALA A 108 -10.71 -26.95 -22.60
N VAL A 109 -11.61 -25.97 -22.43
CA VAL A 109 -12.43 -25.41 -23.52
C VAL A 109 -11.56 -24.76 -24.60
N ASP A 110 -10.54 -24.00 -24.20
CA ASP A 110 -9.62 -23.35 -25.15
C ASP A 110 -8.80 -24.37 -25.95
N ARG A 111 -8.34 -25.47 -25.32
CA ARG A 111 -7.70 -26.58 -26.04
C ARG A 111 -8.64 -27.24 -27.04
N GLN A 112 -9.85 -27.60 -26.62
CA GLN A 112 -10.85 -28.21 -27.50
C GLN A 112 -11.16 -27.32 -28.72
N ARG A 113 -11.30 -26.01 -28.52
CA ARG A 113 -11.50 -25.05 -29.61
C ARG A 113 -10.32 -25.05 -30.59
N ARG A 114 -9.08 -25.07 -30.10
CA ARG A 114 -7.87 -25.07 -30.96
C ARG A 114 -7.76 -26.37 -31.74
N ASP A 115 -8.00 -27.50 -31.11
CA ASP A 115 -7.96 -28.82 -31.75
C ASP A 115 -9.03 -28.92 -32.86
N LEU A 116 -10.24 -28.41 -32.60
CA LEU A 116 -11.30 -28.31 -33.61
C LEU A 116 -10.86 -27.47 -34.82
N VAL A 117 -10.32 -26.27 -34.61
CA VAL A 117 -9.86 -25.39 -35.69
C VAL A 117 -8.72 -26.04 -36.49
N ALA A 118 -7.80 -26.71 -35.80
CA ALA A 118 -6.69 -27.41 -36.44
C ALA A 118 -7.19 -28.57 -37.34
N ASN A 119 -8.09 -29.40 -36.82
CA ASN A 119 -8.67 -30.52 -37.55
C ASN A 119 -9.50 -30.06 -38.76
N VAL A 120 -10.37 -29.05 -38.58
CA VAL A 120 -11.15 -28.45 -39.68
C VAL A 120 -10.24 -27.92 -40.78
N SER A 121 -9.17 -27.22 -40.41
CA SER A 121 -8.20 -26.68 -41.37
C SER A 121 -7.50 -27.78 -42.16
N HIS A 122 -7.19 -28.91 -41.53
CA HIS A 122 -6.53 -30.05 -42.16
C HIS A 122 -7.47 -30.77 -43.15
N GLU A 123 -8.72 -31.01 -42.75
CA GLU A 123 -9.71 -31.72 -43.56
C GLU A 123 -10.21 -30.89 -44.75
N LEU A 124 -10.19 -29.56 -44.67
CA LEU A 124 -10.49 -28.67 -45.80
C LEU A 124 -9.32 -28.54 -46.79
N ARG A 125 -8.08 -28.50 -46.29
CA ARG A 125 -6.89 -28.29 -47.12
C ARG A 125 -6.67 -29.42 -48.12
N THR A 126 -6.90 -30.66 -47.70
CA THR A 126 -6.63 -31.87 -48.51
C THR A 126 -7.48 -31.92 -49.81
N PRO A 127 -8.82 -31.83 -49.77
CA PRO A 127 -9.64 -31.80 -51.00
C PRO A 127 -9.42 -30.53 -51.82
N LEU A 128 -9.14 -29.40 -51.17
CA LEU A 128 -8.87 -28.14 -51.88
C LEU A 128 -7.55 -28.23 -52.68
N ALA A 129 -6.49 -28.78 -52.10
CA ALA A 129 -5.24 -29.03 -52.81
C ALA A 129 -5.41 -30.01 -53.97
N ALA A 130 -6.20 -31.08 -53.77
CA ALA A 130 -6.52 -32.03 -54.83
C ALA A 130 -7.31 -31.37 -55.98
N LEU A 131 -8.29 -30.52 -55.65
CA LEU A 131 -9.05 -29.74 -56.64
C LEU A 131 -8.13 -28.80 -57.42
N THR A 132 -7.23 -28.08 -56.75
CA THR A 132 -6.25 -27.21 -57.39
C THR A 132 -5.37 -27.98 -58.37
N VAL A 133 -4.82 -29.14 -57.98
CA VAL A 133 -3.97 -29.96 -58.87
C VAL A 133 -4.74 -30.44 -60.10
N VAL A 134 -6.01 -30.84 -59.95
CA VAL A 134 -6.84 -31.26 -61.08
C VAL A 134 -7.11 -30.09 -62.03
N LEU A 135 -7.38 -28.90 -61.50
CA LEU A 135 -7.60 -27.69 -62.30
C LEU A 135 -6.32 -27.18 -62.97
N GLU A 136 -5.16 -27.26 -62.30
CA GLU A 136 -3.84 -26.94 -62.88
C GLU A 136 -3.52 -27.86 -64.06
N ASN A 137 -3.69 -29.17 -63.90
CA ASN A 137 -3.51 -30.14 -64.99
C ASN A 137 -4.41 -29.85 -66.20
N LEU A 138 -5.65 -29.43 -65.95
CA LEU A 138 -6.58 -29.00 -67.01
C LEU A 138 -6.10 -27.73 -67.73
N VAL A 139 -5.59 -26.74 -66.99
CA VAL A 139 -5.03 -25.49 -67.56
C VAL A 139 -3.77 -25.77 -68.37
N ASP A 140 -2.93 -26.71 -67.92
CA ASP A 140 -1.68 -27.11 -68.58
C ASP A 140 -1.91 -28.04 -69.79
N GLY A 141 -3.17 -28.40 -70.10
CA GLY A 141 -3.54 -29.27 -71.21
C GLY A 141 -3.22 -30.76 -70.99
N VAL A 142 -3.02 -31.16 -69.73
CA VAL A 142 -2.65 -32.52 -69.32
C VAL A 142 -3.89 -33.28 -68.81
N GLY A 143 -4.51 -34.08 -69.67
CA GLY A 143 -5.64 -34.96 -69.33
C GLY A 143 -6.83 -34.83 -70.30
N SER A 144 -7.78 -35.78 -70.25
CA SER A 144 -9.02 -35.68 -71.03
C SER A 144 -10.03 -34.76 -70.32
N GLU A 145 -10.49 -33.72 -71.02
CA GLU A 145 -11.42 -32.70 -70.49
C GLU A 145 -12.63 -33.27 -69.72
N PRO A 146 -13.31 -34.35 -70.15
CA PRO A 146 -14.49 -34.85 -69.43
C PRO A 146 -14.16 -35.50 -68.07
N ALA A 147 -13.04 -36.21 -67.97
CA ALA A 147 -12.69 -36.98 -66.77
C ALA A 147 -12.09 -36.10 -65.66
N ALA A 148 -11.27 -35.12 -66.03
CA ALA A 148 -10.70 -34.17 -65.09
C ALA A 148 -11.77 -33.22 -64.52
N LEU A 149 -12.72 -32.74 -65.35
CA LEU A 149 -13.86 -31.94 -64.86
C LEU A 149 -14.78 -32.73 -63.92
N GLN A 150 -15.03 -34.01 -64.18
CA GLN A 150 -15.78 -34.87 -63.25
C GLN A 150 -15.04 -35.07 -61.92
N THR A 151 -13.71 -35.20 -61.96
CA THR A 151 -12.90 -35.32 -60.75
C THR A 151 -12.93 -34.02 -59.92
N ALA A 152 -12.82 -32.87 -60.58
CA ALA A 152 -12.94 -31.56 -59.93
C ALA A 152 -14.33 -31.35 -59.32
N LEU A 153 -15.40 -31.70 -60.04
CA LEU A 153 -16.76 -31.63 -59.54
C LEU A 153 -16.96 -32.51 -58.29
N GLY A 154 -16.46 -33.75 -58.32
CA GLY A 154 -16.52 -34.66 -57.16
C GLY A 154 -15.76 -34.14 -55.93
N GLN A 155 -14.63 -33.44 -56.12
CA GLN A 155 -13.92 -32.78 -55.00
C GLN A 155 -14.70 -31.57 -54.46
N ALA A 156 -15.32 -30.77 -55.32
CA ALA A 156 -16.14 -29.62 -54.92
C ALA A 156 -17.39 -30.04 -54.14
N GLU A 157 -18.10 -31.07 -54.60
CA GLU A 157 -19.26 -31.65 -53.91
C GLU A 157 -18.88 -32.24 -52.54
N ARG A 158 -17.70 -32.87 -52.45
CA ARG A 158 -17.17 -33.37 -51.17
C ARG A 158 -16.87 -32.24 -50.19
N LEU A 159 -16.29 -31.14 -50.67
CA LEU A 159 -15.99 -29.96 -49.84
C LEU A 159 -17.29 -29.28 -49.38
N SER A 160 -18.31 -29.19 -50.24
CA SER A 160 -19.64 -28.68 -49.88
C SER A 160 -20.29 -29.49 -48.76
N ARG A 161 -20.28 -30.83 -48.86
CA ARG A 161 -20.80 -31.71 -47.80
C ARG A 161 -20.05 -31.54 -46.48
N LEU A 162 -18.72 -31.44 -46.52
CA LEU A 162 -17.93 -31.23 -45.30
C LEU A 162 -18.22 -29.88 -44.62
N VAL A 163 -18.46 -28.82 -45.40
CA VAL A 163 -18.86 -27.51 -44.85
C VAL A 163 -20.26 -27.58 -44.23
N GLU A 164 -21.19 -28.27 -44.88
CA GLU A 164 -22.55 -28.45 -44.36
C GLU A 164 -22.57 -29.26 -43.05
N ASP A 165 -21.80 -30.35 -42.99
CA ASP A 165 -21.58 -31.15 -41.78
C ASP A 165 -21.01 -30.30 -40.62
N LEU A 166 -20.07 -29.40 -40.91
CA LEU A 166 -19.49 -28.48 -39.92
C LEU A 166 -20.48 -27.43 -39.42
N LEU A 167 -21.33 -26.90 -40.32
CA LEU A 167 -22.37 -25.94 -39.96
C LEU A 167 -23.46 -26.59 -39.12
N ASP A 168 -23.84 -27.83 -39.42
CA ASP A 168 -24.75 -28.63 -38.59
C ASP A 168 -24.15 -28.85 -37.20
N LEU A 169 -22.87 -29.26 -37.09
CA LEU A 169 -22.18 -29.42 -35.81
C LEU A 169 -22.14 -28.11 -34.99
N ALA A 170 -21.82 -26.97 -35.62
CA ALA A 170 -21.75 -25.67 -34.94
C ALA A 170 -23.11 -25.16 -34.44
N ARG A 171 -24.22 -25.45 -35.15
CA ARG A 171 -25.58 -25.08 -34.72
C ARG A 171 -26.04 -25.86 -33.49
N VAL A 172 -25.50 -27.06 -33.32
CA VAL A 172 -25.81 -27.99 -32.23
C VAL A 172 -25.05 -27.64 -30.96
N ASP A 173 -23.75 -27.35 -31.05
CA ASP A 173 -22.96 -26.86 -29.90
C ASP A 173 -23.56 -25.57 -29.33
N ALA A 174 -24.22 -24.76 -30.17
CA ALA A 174 -24.96 -23.57 -29.76
C ALA A 174 -26.35 -23.87 -29.15
N GLY A 175 -26.82 -25.12 -29.15
CA GLY A 175 -28.12 -25.54 -28.64
C GLY A 175 -29.33 -25.10 -29.48
N LYS A 176 -29.15 -24.78 -30.77
CA LYS A 176 -30.14 -24.07 -31.60
C LYS A 176 -30.83 -24.91 -32.69
N ALA A 177 -30.71 -26.23 -32.69
CA ALA A 177 -31.38 -27.09 -33.68
C ALA A 177 -32.74 -27.60 -33.14
N PRO A 178 -33.89 -27.00 -33.53
CA PRO A 178 -35.20 -27.56 -33.21
C PRO A 178 -35.44 -28.86 -34.00
N LEU A 179 -36.09 -29.84 -33.36
CA LEU A 179 -36.59 -31.05 -34.02
C LEU A 179 -37.95 -30.76 -34.68
N SER A 180 -38.11 -31.11 -35.96
CA SER A 180 -39.39 -31.05 -36.65
C SER A 180 -40.05 -32.44 -36.68
N THR A 181 -40.56 -32.88 -35.53
CA THR A 181 -41.11 -34.24 -35.38
C THR A 181 -42.43 -34.43 -36.12
N SER A 182 -42.55 -35.52 -36.89
CA SER A 182 -43.80 -36.02 -37.46
C SER A 182 -43.91 -37.55 -37.28
N SER A 183 -45.09 -38.12 -37.56
CA SER A 183 -45.32 -39.57 -37.51
C SER A 183 -44.69 -40.24 -38.74
N VAL A 184 -43.67 -41.07 -38.53
CA VAL A 184 -42.87 -41.70 -39.58
C VAL A 184 -43.05 -43.21 -39.55
N ASP A 185 -43.38 -43.80 -40.69
CA ASP A 185 -43.34 -45.26 -40.90
C ASP A 185 -41.89 -45.69 -41.18
N LEU A 186 -41.33 -46.52 -40.31
CA LEU A 186 -39.90 -46.87 -40.38
C LEU A 186 -39.55 -47.73 -41.58
N ARG A 187 -40.40 -48.69 -41.99
CA ARG A 187 -40.05 -49.60 -43.09
C ARG A 187 -39.87 -48.84 -44.42
N PRO A 188 -40.82 -47.97 -44.85
CA PRO A 188 -40.64 -47.15 -46.04
C PRO A 188 -39.43 -46.22 -45.97
N LEU A 189 -39.13 -45.63 -44.80
CA LEU A 189 -37.95 -44.79 -44.62
C LEU A 189 -36.66 -45.58 -44.80
N LEU A 190 -36.54 -46.75 -44.18
CA LEU A 190 -35.36 -47.60 -44.30
C LEU A 190 -35.17 -48.10 -45.75
N GLU A 191 -36.25 -48.46 -46.43
CA GLU A 191 -36.22 -48.84 -47.85
C GLU A 191 -35.77 -47.67 -48.74
N ALA A 192 -36.21 -46.44 -48.45
CA ALA A 192 -35.77 -45.23 -49.15
C ALA A 192 -34.27 -44.94 -48.93
N CYS A 193 -33.79 -45.00 -47.69
CA CYS A 193 -32.36 -44.83 -47.37
C CYS A 193 -31.50 -45.92 -48.02
N VAL A 194 -31.96 -47.18 -48.06
CA VAL A 194 -31.25 -48.26 -48.76
C VAL A 194 -31.23 -48.03 -50.27
N ALA A 195 -32.32 -47.54 -50.86
CA ALA A 195 -32.36 -47.20 -52.28
C ALA A 195 -31.38 -46.06 -52.62
N GLU A 196 -31.28 -45.05 -51.75
CA GLU A 196 -30.34 -43.94 -51.86
C GLU A 196 -28.88 -44.43 -51.82
N VAL A 197 -28.50 -45.22 -50.81
CA VAL A 197 -27.11 -45.70 -50.69
C VAL A 197 -26.77 -46.74 -51.76
N ARG A 198 -27.76 -47.49 -52.28
CA ARG A 198 -27.57 -48.39 -53.43
C ARG A 198 -27.23 -47.62 -54.71
N ALA A 199 -27.74 -46.40 -54.89
CA ALA A 199 -27.41 -45.55 -56.03
C ALA A 199 -25.93 -45.11 -56.03
N ASN A 200 -25.24 -45.14 -54.88
CA ASN A 200 -23.81 -44.86 -54.77
C ASN A 200 -22.90 -45.97 -55.37
N GLY A 201 -23.48 -47.08 -55.88
CA GLY A 201 -22.79 -48.01 -56.78
C GLY A 201 -21.77 -48.97 -56.13
N ARG A 202 -21.81 -49.17 -54.80
CA ARG A 202 -20.93 -50.12 -54.11
C ARG A 202 -21.43 -51.57 -54.28
N PRO A 203 -20.55 -52.56 -54.53
CA PRO A 203 -20.93 -53.96 -54.75
C PRO A 203 -21.23 -54.67 -53.42
N VAL A 204 -22.30 -54.26 -52.73
CA VAL A 204 -22.81 -54.88 -51.51
C VAL A 204 -24.31 -55.10 -51.63
N SER A 205 -24.82 -56.15 -50.99
CA SER A 205 -26.25 -56.42 -50.91
C SER A 205 -26.85 -55.81 -49.64
N TYR A 206 -28.05 -55.26 -49.74
CA TYR A 206 -28.75 -54.64 -48.60
C TYR A 206 -30.00 -55.45 -48.26
N VAL A 207 -30.19 -55.74 -46.99
CA VAL A 207 -31.38 -56.44 -46.45
C VAL A 207 -32.06 -55.53 -45.43
N VAL A 208 -33.36 -55.28 -45.60
CA VAL A 208 -34.20 -54.52 -44.64
C VAL A 208 -35.08 -55.49 -43.86
N ASP A 209 -34.87 -55.55 -42.56
CA ASP A 209 -35.56 -56.41 -41.61
C ASP A 209 -36.29 -55.56 -40.56
N ALA A 210 -37.47 -55.04 -40.91
CA ALA A 210 -38.26 -54.14 -40.06
C ALA A 210 -39.74 -54.56 -40.01
N PRO A 211 -40.45 -54.48 -38.87
CA PRO A 211 -41.90 -54.70 -38.82
C PRO A 211 -42.65 -53.75 -39.77
N ALA A 212 -43.71 -54.24 -40.42
CA ALA A 212 -44.47 -53.44 -41.39
C ALA A 212 -45.40 -52.39 -40.74
N ASP A 213 -45.55 -52.43 -39.42
CA ASP A 213 -46.48 -51.63 -38.62
C ASP A 213 -45.77 -50.72 -37.60
N LEU A 214 -44.44 -50.55 -37.71
CA LEU A 214 -43.66 -49.77 -36.76
C LEU A 214 -43.62 -48.27 -37.15
N VAL A 215 -44.52 -47.51 -36.53
CA VAL A 215 -44.62 -46.05 -36.67
C VAL A 215 -44.03 -45.34 -35.44
N VAL A 216 -43.21 -44.31 -35.66
CA VAL A 216 -42.52 -43.55 -34.60
C VAL A 216 -42.67 -42.04 -34.80
N ASP A 217 -42.63 -41.26 -33.72
CA ASP A 217 -42.55 -39.80 -33.83
C ASP A 217 -41.05 -39.41 -33.97
N ALA A 218 -40.66 -38.85 -35.11
CA ALA A 218 -39.27 -38.47 -35.36
C ALA A 218 -39.19 -37.33 -36.37
N ASP A 219 -38.04 -36.65 -36.44
CA ASP A 219 -37.73 -35.75 -37.55
C ASP A 219 -37.30 -36.60 -38.76
N PRO A 220 -38.09 -36.68 -39.85
CA PRO A 220 -37.85 -37.62 -40.93
C PRO A 220 -36.53 -37.33 -41.67
N ASP A 221 -36.14 -36.07 -41.81
CA ASP A 221 -34.92 -35.68 -42.51
C ASP A 221 -33.70 -36.07 -41.69
N ARG A 222 -33.73 -35.79 -40.37
CA ARG A 222 -32.64 -36.16 -39.46
C ARG A 222 -32.54 -37.67 -39.26
N LEU A 223 -33.67 -38.36 -39.15
CA LEU A 223 -33.68 -39.82 -39.03
C LEU A 223 -33.17 -40.50 -40.31
N SER A 224 -33.49 -39.96 -41.49
CA SER A 224 -32.91 -40.42 -42.76
C SER A 224 -31.39 -40.18 -42.78
N GLN A 225 -30.93 -39.01 -42.33
CA GLN A 225 -29.50 -38.67 -42.21
C GLN A 225 -28.74 -39.65 -41.28
N LEU A 226 -29.33 -40.02 -40.14
CA LEU A 226 -28.78 -41.06 -39.24
C LEU A 226 -28.59 -42.38 -39.99
N VAL A 227 -29.65 -42.88 -40.64
CA VAL A 227 -29.65 -44.19 -41.30
C VAL A 227 -28.69 -44.21 -42.49
N VAL A 228 -28.69 -43.17 -43.32
CA VAL A 228 -27.78 -43.03 -44.46
C VAL A 228 -26.32 -43.01 -44.00
N ASN A 229 -26.00 -42.28 -42.92
CA ASN A 229 -24.64 -42.25 -42.37
C ASN A 229 -24.17 -43.62 -41.86
N LEU A 230 -25.06 -44.38 -41.22
CA LEU A 230 -24.75 -45.73 -40.76
C LEU A 230 -24.59 -46.72 -41.92
N LEU A 231 -25.45 -46.62 -42.94
CA LEU A 231 -25.40 -47.44 -44.15
C LEU A 231 -24.17 -47.15 -45.02
N ASP A 232 -23.80 -45.89 -45.22
CA ASP A 232 -22.58 -45.52 -45.95
C ASP A 232 -21.34 -46.03 -45.20
N ASN A 233 -21.31 -45.91 -43.88
CA ASN A 233 -20.23 -46.47 -43.07
C ASN A 233 -20.14 -48.01 -43.18
N ALA A 234 -21.27 -48.71 -43.07
CA ALA A 234 -21.36 -50.17 -43.18
C ALA A 234 -20.96 -50.69 -44.56
N SER A 235 -21.43 -50.03 -45.64
CA SER A 235 -21.12 -50.40 -47.02
C SER A 235 -19.67 -50.15 -47.40
N ARG A 236 -19.04 -49.13 -46.80
CA ARG A 236 -17.63 -48.77 -47.04
C ARG A 236 -16.64 -49.74 -46.40
N HIS A 237 -16.99 -50.35 -45.27
CA HIS A 237 -16.12 -51.29 -44.54
C HIS A 237 -16.44 -52.75 -44.83
N SER A 238 -17.50 -53.03 -45.60
CA SER A 238 -17.84 -54.38 -46.05
C SER A 238 -16.97 -54.83 -47.24
N PRO A 239 -16.60 -56.12 -47.32
CA PRO A 239 -15.94 -56.70 -48.49
C PRO A 239 -16.87 -56.68 -49.72
N ARG A 240 -16.29 -56.87 -50.91
CA ARG A 240 -17.08 -57.06 -52.16
C ARG A 240 -18.04 -58.24 -52.00
N ASP A 241 -19.27 -58.05 -52.47
CA ASP A 241 -20.40 -58.99 -52.34
C ASP A 241 -20.84 -59.26 -50.89
N GLY A 242 -20.40 -58.44 -49.94
CA GLY A 242 -20.86 -58.48 -48.55
C GLY A 242 -22.34 -58.13 -48.39
N VAL A 243 -22.91 -58.50 -47.24
CA VAL A 243 -24.30 -58.22 -46.88
C VAL A 243 -24.32 -57.15 -45.78
N VAL A 244 -25.05 -56.05 -46.03
CA VAL A 244 -25.37 -55.03 -45.03
C VAL A 244 -26.84 -55.20 -44.64
N THR A 245 -27.10 -55.48 -43.37
CA THR A 245 -28.47 -55.70 -42.86
C THR A 245 -28.88 -54.52 -41.98
N VAL A 246 -30.02 -53.90 -42.29
CA VAL A 246 -30.66 -52.92 -41.40
C VAL A 246 -31.86 -53.58 -40.75
N ARG A 247 -31.79 -53.75 -39.43
CA ARG A 247 -32.86 -54.32 -38.62
C ARG A 247 -33.51 -53.24 -37.78
N ALA A 248 -34.83 -53.23 -37.72
CA ALA A 248 -35.59 -52.41 -36.79
C ALA A 248 -36.45 -53.29 -35.89
N GLY A 249 -36.62 -52.89 -34.63
CA GLY A 249 -37.51 -53.59 -33.72
C GLY A 249 -38.01 -52.68 -32.61
N ARG A 250 -39.15 -53.06 -32.02
CA ARG A 250 -39.74 -52.33 -30.89
C ARG A 250 -39.46 -53.08 -29.59
N ASP A 251 -39.05 -52.35 -28.57
CA ASP A 251 -38.88 -52.84 -27.20
C ASP A 251 -39.61 -51.88 -26.24
N GLY A 252 -40.86 -52.21 -25.90
CA GLY A 252 -41.72 -51.37 -25.07
C GLY A 252 -42.01 -50.00 -25.68
N GLU A 253 -41.58 -48.94 -24.97
CA GLU A 253 -41.70 -47.52 -25.36
C GLU A 253 -40.50 -47.01 -26.18
N ARG A 254 -39.58 -47.90 -26.56
CA ARG A 254 -38.41 -47.59 -27.38
C ARG A 254 -38.42 -48.44 -28.64
N TYR A 255 -37.72 -47.97 -29.66
CA TYR A 255 -37.39 -48.74 -30.85
C TYR A 255 -35.88 -48.76 -31.03
N HIS A 256 -35.38 -49.81 -31.65
CA HIS A 256 -33.98 -49.94 -32.00
C HIS A 256 -33.80 -50.04 -33.50
N LEU A 257 -32.73 -49.43 -34.00
CA LEU A 257 -32.22 -49.59 -35.35
C LEU A 257 -30.83 -50.22 -35.24
N GLU A 258 -30.63 -51.35 -35.90
CA GLU A 258 -29.36 -52.06 -35.96
C GLU A 258 -28.85 -52.11 -37.39
N VAL A 259 -27.61 -51.67 -37.61
CA VAL A 259 -26.92 -51.82 -38.89
C VAL A 259 -25.77 -52.80 -38.70
N LEU A 260 -25.81 -53.89 -39.45
CA LEU A 260 -24.82 -54.97 -39.43
C LEU A 260 -24.07 -54.96 -40.76
N ASP A 261 -22.75 -54.95 -40.70
CA ASP A 261 -21.88 -55.09 -41.87
C ASP A 261 -21.12 -56.43 -41.87
N SER A 262 -20.44 -56.74 -42.97
CA SER A 262 -19.61 -57.95 -43.11
C SER A 262 -18.10 -57.62 -43.02
N GLY A 263 -17.75 -56.47 -42.45
CA GLY A 263 -16.39 -55.92 -42.39
C GLY A 263 -15.53 -56.48 -41.25
N PRO A 264 -14.34 -55.89 -41.01
CA PRO A 264 -13.41 -56.35 -39.97
C PRO A 264 -13.88 -56.04 -38.53
N GLY A 265 -14.97 -55.29 -38.35
CA GLY A 265 -15.45 -54.84 -37.05
C GLY A 265 -14.61 -53.70 -36.43
N VAL A 266 -15.03 -53.23 -35.25
CA VAL A 266 -14.35 -52.15 -34.51
C VAL A 266 -13.74 -52.71 -33.21
N PRO A 267 -12.43 -52.53 -32.96
CA PRO A 267 -11.78 -52.96 -31.71
C PRO A 267 -12.47 -52.36 -30.48
N ALA A 268 -12.60 -53.14 -29.40
CA ALA A 268 -13.31 -52.72 -28.20
C ALA A 268 -12.77 -51.41 -27.58
N ALA A 269 -11.46 -51.17 -27.68
CA ALA A 269 -10.82 -49.94 -27.18
C ALA A 269 -11.23 -48.67 -27.95
N ASP A 270 -11.67 -48.80 -29.20
CA ASP A 270 -11.95 -47.67 -30.09
C ASP A 270 -13.44 -47.39 -30.28
N ARG A 271 -14.33 -48.30 -29.87
CA ARG A 271 -15.80 -48.21 -30.04
C ARG A 271 -16.44 -46.93 -29.46
N GLY A 272 -15.82 -46.31 -28.46
CA GLY A 272 -16.28 -45.02 -27.90
C GLY A 272 -15.76 -43.80 -28.66
N ARG A 273 -14.54 -43.88 -29.18
CA ARG A 273 -13.82 -42.77 -29.84
C ARG A 273 -14.27 -42.55 -31.28
N VAL A 274 -14.74 -43.59 -31.97
CA VAL A 274 -15.25 -43.50 -33.36
C VAL A 274 -16.50 -42.62 -33.53
N PHE A 275 -17.16 -42.25 -32.42
CA PHE A 275 -18.26 -41.30 -32.44
C PHE A 275 -17.84 -39.85 -32.13
N GLU A 276 -16.56 -39.60 -31.85
CA GLU A 276 -16.03 -38.24 -31.72
C GLU A 276 -15.86 -37.61 -33.12
N PRO A 277 -16.06 -36.29 -33.29
CA PRO A 277 -15.82 -35.63 -34.57
C PRO A 277 -14.39 -35.88 -35.07
N PHE A 278 -14.24 -36.29 -36.34
CA PHE A 278 -12.97 -36.67 -36.98
C PHE A 278 -12.32 -37.95 -36.41
N GLY A 279 -13.04 -38.75 -35.62
CA GLY A 279 -12.56 -40.01 -35.07
C GLY A 279 -12.37 -41.09 -36.14
N THR A 280 -11.21 -41.14 -36.78
CA THR A 280 -10.82 -42.22 -37.70
C THR A 280 -9.86 -43.20 -37.05
N LEU A 281 -10.05 -44.50 -37.30
CA LEU A 281 -9.07 -45.52 -36.94
C LEU A 281 -7.82 -45.30 -37.82
N SER A 282 -6.64 -45.20 -37.21
CA SER A 282 -5.37 -44.78 -37.85
C SER A 282 -4.90 -45.66 -39.03
N ALA A 283 -5.61 -46.74 -39.36
CA ALA A 283 -5.31 -47.66 -40.45
C ALA A 283 -6.20 -47.47 -41.71
N SER A 284 -7.21 -46.59 -41.69
CA SER A 284 -8.20 -46.47 -42.78
C SER A 284 -8.05 -45.21 -43.65
N ALA A 285 -6.90 -44.54 -43.61
CA ALA A 285 -6.64 -43.27 -44.31
C ALA A 285 -6.83 -43.36 -45.84
N GLU A 286 -6.74 -44.56 -46.43
CA GLU A 286 -6.85 -44.75 -47.88
C GLU A 286 -8.30 -44.78 -48.42
N SER A 287 -9.34 -44.90 -47.57
CA SER A 287 -10.71 -45.12 -48.07
C SER A 287 -11.63 -43.88 -48.15
N GLY A 288 -11.14 -42.67 -47.88
CA GLY A 288 -11.78 -41.40 -48.29
C GLY A 288 -13.10 -40.96 -47.64
N GLY A 289 -13.17 -40.81 -46.32
CA GLY A 289 -14.35 -40.21 -45.66
C GLY A 289 -13.99 -39.38 -44.44
N THR A 290 -14.88 -38.45 -44.10
CA THR A 290 -14.62 -37.24 -43.31
C THR A 290 -14.52 -37.45 -41.80
N GLY A 291 -14.80 -38.67 -41.31
CA GLY A 291 -14.84 -38.95 -39.87
C GLY A 291 -15.97 -38.23 -39.11
N LEU A 292 -16.87 -37.54 -39.83
CA LEU A 292 -18.01 -36.81 -39.26
C LEU A 292 -19.30 -37.63 -39.22
N GLY A 293 -19.49 -38.60 -40.14
CA GLY A 293 -20.75 -39.33 -40.30
C GLY A 293 -21.24 -40.07 -39.03
N LEU A 294 -20.34 -40.74 -38.30
CA LEU A 294 -20.70 -41.41 -37.04
C LEU A 294 -20.94 -40.40 -35.89
N ALA A 295 -20.23 -39.27 -35.88
CA ALA A 295 -20.48 -38.19 -34.93
C ALA A 295 -21.85 -37.52 -35.18
N ILE A 296 -22.24 -37.34 -36.44
CA ILE A 296 -23.57 -36.88 -36.86
C ILE A 296 -24.64 -37.91 -36.45
N ALA A 297 -24.38 -39.21 -36.65
CA ALA A 297 -25.30 -40.27 -36.24
C ALA A 297 -25.53 -40.27 -34.72
N ARG A 298 -24.46 -40.11 -33.92
CA ARG A 298 -24.57 -39.94 -32.47
C ARG A 298 -25.34 -38.68 -32.10
N TRP A 299 -25.05 -37.57 -32.77
CA TRP A 299 -25.77 -36.32 -32.53
C TRP A 299 -27.28 -36.45 -32.81
N VAL A 300 -27.70 -36.97 -33.97
CA VAL A 300 -29.12 -37.16 -34.30
C VAL A 300 -29.79 -38.06 -33.26
N THR A 301 -29.07 -39.10 -32.82
CA THR A 301 -29.54 -40.01 -31.77
C THR A 301 -29.78 -39.29 -30.44
N ASP A 302 -28.82 -38.48 -30.01
CA ASP A 302 -28.90 -37.70 -28.78
C ASP A 302 -30.02 -36.63 -28.86
N LEU A 303 -30.20 -36.01 -30.04
CA LEU A 303 -31.25 -35.04 -30.32
C LEU A 303 -32.63 -35.65 -30.09
N HIS A 304 -32.84 -36.90 -30.51
CA HIS A 304 -34.07 -37.67 -30.31
C HIS A 304 -34.16 -38.31 -28.90
N GLY A 305 -33.20 -38.06 -28.01
CA GLY A 305 -33.18 -38.58 -26.64
C GLY A 305 -32.83 -40.07 -26.53
N GLY A 306 -32.12 -40.62 -27.51
CA GLY A 306 -31.69 -42.02 -27.52
C GLY A 306 -30.21 -42.24 -27.18
N SER A 307 -29.72 -43.43 -27.52
CA SER A 307 -28.30 -43.81 -27.38
C SER A 307 -27.82 -44.63 -28.57
N ILE A 308 -26.56 -44.45 -28.99
CA ILE A 308 -25.91 -45.22 -30.05
C ILE A 308 -24.68 -45.95 -29.50
N ALA A 309 -24.47 -47.20 -29.91
CA ALA A 309 -23.32 -47.98 -29.49
C ALA A 309 -22.95 -49.07 -30.52
N PHE A 310 -21.67 -49.45 -30.54
CA PHE A 310 -21.24 -50.70 -31.17
C PHE A 310 -21.48 -51.86 -30.20
N LEU A 311 -22.25 -52.86 -30.63
CA LEU A 311 -22.42 -54.12 -29.93
C LEU A 311 -21.40 -55.15 -30.42
N ASP A 312 -21.24 -56.22 -29.64
CA ASP A 312 -20.49 -57.37 -30.12
C ASP A 312 -21.20 -58.00 -31.35
N PRO A 313 -20.42 -58.50 -32.32
CA PRO A 313 -20.98 -59.19 -33.47
C PRO A 313 -21.80 -60.41 -33.04
N LEU A 314 -22.74 -60.84 -33.87
CA LEU A 314 -23.53 -62.03 -33.59
C LEU A 314 -22.62 -63.27 -33.58
N PRO A 315 -22.96 -64.33 -32.81
CA PRO A 315 -22.24 -65.60 -32.85
C PRO A 315 -22.09 -66.10 -34.28
N ASP A 316 -20.89 -66.56 -34.65
CA ASP A 316 -20.54 -67.04 -36.00
C ASP A 316 -20.64 -66.00 -37.14
N THR A 317 -20.69 -64.70 -36.82
CA THR A 317 -20.62 -63.60 -37.81
C THR A 317 -19.37 -62.74 -37.63
N ALA A 318 -18.78 -62.29 -38.73
CA ALA A 318 -17.74 -61.25 -38.74
C ALA A 318 -18.38 -59.93 -39.20
N GLY A 319 -18.01 -58.80 -38.59
CA GLY A 319 -18.62 -57.51 -38.90
C GLY A 319 -18.70 -56.54 -37.73
N ALA A 320 -19.04 -55.29 -38.01
CA ALA A 320 -19.50 -54.35 -37.01
C ALA A 320 -21.03 -54.37 -36.88
N ARG A 321 -21.53 -54.27 -35.64
CA ARG A 321 -22.95 -54.13 -35.32
C ARG A 321 -23.15 -52.82 -34.59
N VAL A 322 -23.77 -51.84 -35.25
CA VAL A 322 -24.14 -50.57 -34.62
C VAL A 322 -25.60 -50.64 -34.23
N ARG A 323 -25.93 -50.33 -32.98
CA ARG A 323 -27.30 -50.23 -32.48
C ARG A 323 -27.60 -48.81 -32.03
N VAL A 324 -28.74 -48.31 -32.46
CA VAL A 324 -29.34 -47.04 -32.04
C VAL A 324 -30.64 -47.35 -31.29
N ASP A 325 -30.77 -46.89 -30.05
CA ASP A 325 -31.96 -47.06 -29.21
C ASP A 325 -32.67 -45.72 -28.97
N LEU A 326 -33.80 -45.52 -29.63
CA LEU A 326 -34.58 -44.27 -29.64
C LEU A 326 -35.92 -44.45 -28.92
N PRO A 327 -36.46 -43.42 -28.24
CA PRO A 327 -37.82 -43.47 -27.71
C PRO A 327 -38.85 -43.37 -28.84
N LEU A 328 -40.01 -44.02 -28.72
CA LEU A 328 -41.11 -43.90 -29.70
C LEU A 328 -41.63 -42.47 -29.84
N ARG A 329 -41.47 -41.68 -28.79
CA ARG A 329 -41.74 -40.25 -28.73
C ARG A 329 -40.53 -39.51 -28.14
N PRO A 330 -39.88 -38.60 -28.88
CA PRO A 330 -38.79 -37.79 -28.36
C PRO A 330 -39.28 -36.96 -27.17
N PRO A 331 -38.47 -36.77 -26.12
CA PRO A 331 -38.85 -35.89 -25.02
C PRO A 331 -39.06 -34.47 -25.55
N ALA A 332 -40.22 -33.87 -25.25
CA ALA A 332 -40.45 -32.45 -25.52
C ALA A 332 -39.42 -31.63 -24.75
N ARG A 333 -38.36 -31.19 -25.43
CA ARG A 333 -37.34 -30.34 -24.81
C ARG A 333 -38.03 -29.03 -24.44
N ALA A 334 -38.18 -28.78 -23.14
CA ALA A 334 -38.78 -27.56 -22.64
C ALA A 334 -38.04 -26.36 -23.25
N ILE A 335 -38.74 -25.60 -24.09
CA ILE A 335 -38.37 -24.23 -24.40
C ILE A 335 -38.38 -23.51 -23.03
N PRO A 336 -37.30 -22.84 -22.60
CA PRO A 336 -37.38 -21.99 -21.42
C PRO A 336 -38.55 -21.03 -21.62
N HIS A 337 -39.53 -21.11 -20.71
CA HIS A 337 -40.75 -20.33 -20.70
C HIS A 337 -40.51 -18.88 -21.16
N GLN A 338 -41.38 -18.43 -22.08
CA GLN A 338 -41.75 -17.02 -22.18
C GLN A 338 -42.05 -16.51 -20.77
N LEU A 339 -41.29 -15.52 -20.33
CA LEU A 339 -41.59 -14.73 -19.15
C LEU A 339 -43.02 -14.18 -19.26
N ASP A 340 -43.79 -14.38 -18.20
CA ASP A 340 -45.17 -13.95 -18.02
C ASP A 340 -45.45 -12.54 -18.59
N ALA A 341 -46.47 -12.46 -19.45
CA ALA A 341 -47.06 -11.23 -19.96
C ALA A 341 -47.93 -10.51 -18.90
N SER A 342 -47.45 -10.40 -17.66
CA SER A 342 -48.17 -9.77 -16.55
C SER A 342 -47.21 -9.01 -15.64
N ARG A 343 -46.50 -8.03 -16.21
CA ARG A 343 -45.85 -6.96 -15.47
C ARG A 343 -46.00 -5.64 -16.26
N PRO A 344 -46.40 -4.52 -15.63
CA PRO A 344 -46.49 -3.26 -16.35
C PRO A 344 -45.10 -2.83 -16.80
N ALA A 345 -45.00 -2.35 -18.05
CA ALA A 345 -43.77 -1.88 -18.67
C ALA A 345 -43.12 -0.74 -17.86
N PRO A 346 -41.80 -0.77 -17.57
CA PRO A 346 -41.07 0.44 -17.27
C PRO A 346 -40.77 1.19 -18.58
N THR A 347 -40.97 2.49 -18.50
CA THR A 347 -40.78 3.51 -19.53
C THR A 347 -39.47 3.37 -20.29
N HIS A 348 -39.52 3.48 -21.62
CA HIS A 348 -38.35 3.60 -22.48
C HIS A 348 -37.51 4.83 -22.10
N GLU A 349 -36.33 4.61 -21.51
CA GLU A 349 -35.19 5.52 -21.65
C GLU A 349 -34.27 4.96 -22.75
N GLU A 350 -33.99 5.79 -23.75
CA GLU A 350 -33.05 5.52 -24.83
C GLU A 350 -31.67 5.19 -24.27
N THR A 351 -31.29 3.92 -24.31
CA THR A 351 -29.88 3.52 -24.20
C THR A 351 -29.38 3.21 -25.60
N GLN A 352 -28.56 4.12 -26.14
CA GLN A 352 -27.80 3.96 -27.37
C GLN A 352 -26.97 2.66 -27.35
N MET A 353 -27.02 1.91 -28.45
CA MET A 353 -26.04 0.88 -28.75
C MET A 353 -24.63 1.50 -28.79
N PRO A 354 -23.61 0.87 -28.19
CA PRO A 354 -22.23 1.24 -28.49
C PRO A 354 -21.96 0.93 -29.96
N THR A 355 -21.61 1.97 -30.71
CA THR A 355 -21.12 1.87 -32.07
C THR A 355 -19.86 1.00 -32.12
N THR A 356 -19.88 0.06 -33.06
CA THR A 356 -18.74 -0.71 -33.56
C THR A 356 -17.54 0.23 -33.80
N PRO A 357 -16.35 -0.01 -33.22
CA PRO A 357 -15.14 0.65 -33.66
C PRO A 357 -14.84 0.25 -35.12
N PRO A 358 -14.30 1.15 -35.95
CA PRO A 358 -14.01 0.82 -37.35
C PRO A 358 -12.99 -0.32 -37.42
N ALA A 359 -13.18 -1.19 -38.41
CA ALA A 359 -12.28 -2.27 -38.75
C ALA A 359 -10.84 -1.74 -38.85
N ALA A 360 -9.95 -2.30 -38.04
CA ALA A 360 -8.51 -2.13 -38.23
C ALA A 360 -8.11 -2.76 -39.56
N GLU A 361 -7.37 -2.02 -40.38
CA GLU A 361 -6.74 -2.51 -41.61
C GLU A 361 -5.89 -3.77 -41.34
N PRO A 362 -5.72 -4.66 -42.33
CA PRO A 362 -4.80 -5.78 -42.21
C PRO A 362 -3.39 -5.23 -41.99
N ALA A 363 -2.78 -5.57 -40.85
CA ALA A 363 -1.39 -5.24 -40.59
C ALA A 363 -0.50 -5.86 -41.69
N GLU A 364 0.36 -5.02 -42.28
CA GLU A 364 1.45 -5.43 -43.14
C GLU A 364 2.30 -6.53 -42.46
N PRO A 365 2.88 -7.48 -43.22
CA PRO A 365 3.82 -8.42 -42.67
C PRO A 365 5.00 -7.66 -42.05
N ALA A 366 5.21 -7.83 -40.75
CA ALA A 366 6.33 -7.25 -40.05
C ALA A 366 7.64 -7.61 -40.76
N GLN A 367 8.37 -6.59 -41.21
CA GLN A 367 9.73 -6.77 -41.70
C GLN A 367 10.59 -7.42 -40.60
N PRO A 368 11.51 -8.34 -40.95
CA PRO A 368 12.40 -8.95 -39.98
C PRO A 368 13.33 -7.86 -39.44
N VAL A 369 13.07 -7.42 -38.20
CA VAL A 369 13.98 -6.55 -37.45
C VAL A 369 15.25 -7.35 -37.19
N ASP A 370 16.39 -6.85 -37.68
CA ASP A 370 17.70 -7.43 -37.48
C ASP A 370 17.96 -7.71 -35.99
N ALA A 371 18.11 -8.99 -35.65
CA ALA A 371 18.35 -9.49 -34.30
C ALA A 371 19.74 -9.13 -33.74
N ARG A 372 20.41 -8.10 -34.27
CA ARG A 372 21.74 -7.64 -33.86
C ARG A 372 21.78 -6.25 -33.21
N GLU A 373 20.75 -5.42 -33.34
CA GLU A 373 20.79 -4.05 -32.80
C GLU A 373 19.99 -3.83 -31.50
N THR A 374 19.08 -4.73 -31.12
CA THR A 374 18.32 -4.65 -29.85
C THR A 374 18.97 -5.38 -28.67
N ALA A 375 20.14 -6.01 -28.88
CA ALA A 375 20.83 -6.79 -27.84
C ALA A 375 21.75 -5.96 -26.93
N THR A 376 21.88 -4.64 -27.12
CA THR A 376 22.93 -3.85 -26.40
C THR A 376 22.40 -2.88 -25.34
N SER A 377 21.08 -2.82 -25.06
CA SER A 377 20.55 -1.91 -24.00
C SER A 377 19.68 -2.57 -22.93
N ALA A 378 19.48 -3.89 -22.97
CA ALA A 378 18.82 -4.61 -21.88
C ALA A 378 19.86 -5.01 -20.82
N ASP A 379 20.01 -4.18 -19.78
CA ASP A 379 20.76 -4.53 -18.56
C ASP A 379 20.18 -5.84 -17.97
N PRO A 380 20.94 -6.96 -17.92
CA PRO A 380 20.44 -8.27 -17.48
C PRO A 380 20.05 -8.33 -16.00
N LYS A 381 20.15 -7.23 -15.26
CA LYS A 381 19.83 -7.14 -13.82
C LYS A 381 18.47 -6.53 -13.51
N ALA A 382 17.67 -6.12 -14.48
CA ALA A 382 16.28 -5.73 -14.24
C ALA A 382 15.39 -6.97 -14.05
N ALA A 383 15.70 -7.78 -13.04
CA ALA A 383 14.75 -8.74 -12.50
C ALA A 383 13.46 -7.97 -12.17
N TYR A 384 12.31 -8.49 -12.57
CA TYR A 384 11.00 -8.01 -12.12
C TYR A 384 10.97 -8.09 -10.59
N VAL A 385 11.39 -7.02 -9.92
CA VAL A 385 11.26 -6.87 -8.48
C VAL A 385 9.77 -6.77 -8.24
N THR A 386 9.17 -7.83 -7.70
CA THR A 386 7.78 -7.79 -7.25
C THR A 386 7.64 -6.61 -6.29
N PRO A 387 6.77 -5.62 -6.57
CA PRO A 387 6.60 -4.48 -5.67
C PRO A 387 6.24 -4.99 -4.27
N SER A 388 6.94 -4.45 -3.28
CA SER A 388 6.68 -4.77 -1.88
C SER A 388 5.26 -4.28 -1.52
N VAL A 389 4.61 -4.89 -0.52
CA VAL A 389 3.29 -4.41 -0.02
C VAL A 389 3.34 -2.92 0.35
N LEU A 390 4.50 -2.45 0.79
CA LEU A 390 4.75 -1.06 1.11
C LEU A 390 4.89 -0.17 -0.15
N ASP A 391 5.34 -0.69 -1.30
CA ASP A 391 5.33 0.06 -2.57
C ASP A 391 3.91 0.23 -3.12
N ASP A 392 2.98 -0.71 -2.88
CA ASP A 392 1.58 -0.53 -3.28
C ASP A 392 0.89 0.60 -2.48
N ILE A 393 1.30 0.81 -1.22
CA ILE A 393 0.74 1.85 -0.33
C ILE A 393 1.44 3.20 -0.52
N PHE A 394 2.78 3.19 -0.54
CA PHE A 394 3.59 4.41 -0.53
C PHE A 394 4.19 4.76 -1.90
N GLY A 395 4.22 3.85 -2.87
CA GLY A 395 5.05 3.95 -4.08
C GLY A 395 4.78 5.18 -4.96
N THR A 396 3.57 5.72 -4.93
CA THR A 396 3.21 6.96 -5.64
C THR A 396 3.94 8.19 -5.07
N TYR A 397 4.17 8.23 -3.75
CA TYR A 397 4.77 9.36 -3.05
C TYR A 397 6.22 9.09 -2.56
N TRP A 398 6.54 7.82 -2.32
CA TRP A 398 7.80 7.34 -1.70
C TRP A 398 8.19 5.93 -2.19
N PRO A 399 8.75 5.80 -3.41
CA PRO A 399 9.20 4.52 -3.98
C PRO A 399 10.50 3.98 -3.32
N ASP A 400 10.66 2.64 -3.23
CA ASP A 400 11.86 1.96 -2.66
C ASP A 400 12.84 1.40 -3.71
N SER A 401 12.42 1.41 -4.97
CA SER A 401 13.12 0.71 -6.04
C SER A 401 14.46 1.43 -6.35
N GLY A 402 15.56 0.92 -5.76
CA GLY A 402 16.92 1.34 -6.08
C GLY A 402 17.83 1.69 -4.89
N VAL A 403 17.34 1.62 -3.64
CA VAL A 403 18.19 1.93 -2.48
C VAL A 403 19.07 0.74 -2.10
N THR A 404 20.39 0.86 -2.31
CA THR A 404 21.36 -0.16 -1.92
C THR A 404 21.57 -0.20 -0.40
N GLY A 405 21.81 -1.40 0.14
CA GLY A 405 22.13 -1.58 1.55
C GLY A 405 23.46 -0.91 1.91
N ARG A 406 23.50 -0.18 3.04
CA ARG A 406 24.70 0.52 3.51
C ARG A 406 25.07 0.03 4.91
N PHE A 407 25.94 -0.98 4.98
CA PHE A 407 26.31 -1.61 6.25
C PHE A 407 26.92 -0.64 7.26
N GLY A 408 27.69 0.36 6.82
CA GLY A 408 28.22 1.40 7.71
C GLY A 408 27.15 2.18 8.47
N LEU A 409 25.99 2.45 7.86
CA LEU A 409 24.87 3.12 8.54
C LEU A 409 24.18 2.20 9.54
N PHE A 410 24.08 0.91 9.24
CA PHE A 410 23.57 -0.08 10.18
C PHE A 410 24.46 -0.16 11.43
N ILE A 411 25.78 -0.27 11.26
CA ILE A 411 26.73 -0.26 12.38
C ILE A 411 26.65 1.06 13.16
N GLY A 412 26.58 2.20 12.48
CA GLY A 412 26.39 3.50 13.13
C GLY A 412 25.14 3.55 13.99
N ALA A 413 24.00 3.05 13.49
CA ALA A 413 22.76 2.96 14.25
C ALA A 413 22.87 2.01 15.45
N VAL A 414 23.57 0.87 15.31
CA VAL A 414 23.84 -0.06 16.42
C VAL A 414 24.67 0.62 17.50
N VAL A 415 25.74 1.34 17.13
CA VAL A 415 26.57 2.09 18.08
C VAL A 415 25.76 3.16 18.79
N ALA A 416 24.94 3.94 18.07
CA ALA A 416 24.05 4.93 18.67
C ALA A 416 23.04 4.28 19.64
N GLY A 417 22.49 3.12 19.29
CA GLY A 417 21.63 2.33 20.17
C GLY A 417 22.36 1.87 21.45
N LEU A 418 23.55 1.29 21.31
CA LEU A 418 24.35 0.85 22.46
C LEU A 418 24.69 2.03 23.39
N LEU A 419 25.10 3.17 22.83
CA LEU A 419 25.30 4.40 23.61
C LEU A 419 24.00 4.84 24.31
N GLY A 420 22.86 4.79 23.63
CA GLY A 420 21.56 5.12 24.21
C GLY A 420 21.19 4.28 25.43
N GLY A 421 21.36 2.96 25.35
CA GLY A 421 21.10 2.06 26.49
C GLY A 421 22.15 2.13 27.58
N LEU A 422 23.38 2.54 27.27
CA LEU A 422 24.45 2.68 28.25
C LEU A 422 24.35 4.00 29.04
N LEU A 423 24.00 5.09 28.35
CA LEU A 423 24.15 6.46 28.83
C LEU A 423 22.85 7.15 29.29
N ILE A 424 21.66 6.69 28.90
CA ILE A 424 20.39 7.39 29.22
C ILE A 424 19.65 6.82 30.45
N PRO A 425 19.51 5.50 30.63
CA PRO A 425 18.70 4.95 31.73
C PRO A 425 19.23 5.36 33.10
N ASP A 426 18.29 5.64 34.02
CA ASP A 426 18.53 6.02 35.42
C ASP A 426 19.38 7.28 35.62
N ARG A 427 19.43 8.14 34.60
CA ARG A 427 20.21 9.36 34.58
C ARG A 427 19.38 10.58 34.20
N ASN A 428 19.67 11.72 34.81
CA ASN A 428 19.12 12.99 34.37
C ASN A 428 19.72 13.43 33.02
N ALA A 429 19.02 14.32 32.31
CA ALA A 429 19.53 14.87 31.06
C ALA A 429 20.85 15.63 31.30
N GLY A 430 21.88 15.29 30.53
CA GLY A 430 23.24 15.79 30.74
C GLY A 430 24.20 15.39 29.62
N LEU A 431 25.48 15.22 29.96
CA LEU A 431 26.53 14.89 29.00
C LEU A 431 26.25 13.61 28.22
N GLY A 432 25.80 12.55 28.91
CA GLY A 432 25.44 11.28 28.29
C GLY A 432 24.36 11.42 27.22
N THR A 433 23.31 12.21 27.48
CA THR A 433 22.24 12.49 26.52
C THR A 433 22.77 13.17 25.27
N VAL A 434 23.64 14.18 25.42
CA VAL A 434 24.22 14.92 24.29
C VAL A 434 25.11 14.03 23.43
N ILE A 435 25.91 13.15 24.04
CA ILE A 435 26.73 12.18 23.32
C ILE A 435 25.85 11.29 22.43
N VAL A 436 24.75 10.76 22.97
CA VAL A 436 23.82 9.91 22.21
C VAL A 436 23.18 10.68 21.06
N LEU A 437 22.74 11.92 21.29
CA LEU A 437 22.15 12.78 20.25
C LEU A 437 23.18 13.09 19.15
N LEU A 438 24.39 13.50 19.49
CA LEU A 438 25.42 13.78 18.49
C LEU A 438 25.80 12.53 17.67
N ALA A 439 25.85 11.35 18.30
CA ALA A 439 26.05 10.08 17.60
C ALA A 439 24.89 9.79 16.62
N ALA A 440 23.64 9.92 17.09
CA ALA A 440 22.44 9.75 16.28
C ALA A 440 22.41 10.72 15.07
N GLY A 441 22.60 12.03 15.32
CA GLY A 441 22.66 13.05 14.29
C GLY A 441 23.82 12.83 13.30
N GLY A 442 24.97 12.34 13.77
CA GLY A 442 26.11 11.98 12.93
C GLY A 442 25.79 10.86 11.95
N VAL A 443 25.06 9.83 12.37
CA VAL A 443 24.59 8.74 11.48
C VAL A 443 23.64 9.28 10.42
N VAL A 444 22.68 10.12 10.80
CA VAL A 444 21.71 10.73 9.88
C VAL A 444 22.41 11.69 8.89
N MET A 445 23.37 12.49 9.35
CA MET A 445 24.20 13.35 8.49
C MET A 445 25.00 12.54 7.47
N MET A 446 25.58 11.40 7.86
CA MET A 446 26.32 10.52 6.97
C MET A 446 25.41 9.84 5.93
N ALA A 447 24.15 9.56 6.32
CA ALA A 447 23.14 8.98 5.45
C ALA A 447 22.63 9.95 4.36
N GLY A 448 22.55 11.25 4.69
CA GLY A 448 21.94 12.29 3.87
C GLY A 448 22.56 12.45 2.47
N LYS A 449 21.70 12.45 1.44
CA LYS A 449 22.09 12.73 0.04
C LYS A 449 22.63 14.15 -0.16
N GLU A 450 21.98 15.14 0.45
CA GLU A 450 22.34 16.57 0.34
C GLU A 450 23.10 17.10 1.55
N ARG A 451 23.92 16.26 2.20
CA ARG A 451 24.62 16.61 3.45
C ARG A 451 25.57 17.83 3.36
N ARG A 452 26.01 18.20 2.15
CA ARG A 452 26.90 19.36 1.90
C ARG A 452 26.15 20.63 1.49
N SER A 453 24.82 20.62 1.39
CA SER A 453 24.07 21.84 1.07
C SER A 453 24.18 22.84 2.23
N ARG A 454 24.16 24.15 1.92
CA ARG A 454 24.23 25.22 2.94
C ARG A 454 23.13 25.08 3.99
N PHE A 455 21.92 24.69 3.55
CA PHE A 455 20.79 24.48 4.43
C PHE A 455 20.98 23.26 5.35
N SER A 456 21.49 22.14 4.82
CA SER A 456 21.79 20.96 5.64
C SER A 456 22.85 21.25 6.70
N ILE A 457 23.94 21.94 6.32
CA ILE A 457 25.00 22.33 7.26
C ILE A 457 24.43 23.20 8.38
N LEU A 458 23.65 24.22 8.03
CA LEU A 458 22.97 25.07 9.01
C LEU A 458 22.09 24.23 9.95
N CYS A 459 21.31 23.29 9.41
CA CYS A 459 20.46 22.41 10.21
C CYS A 459 21.27 21.50 11.14
N TYR A 460 22.39 20.93 10.69
CA TYR A 460 23.25 20.11 11.55
C TYR A 460 23.93 20.92 12.66
N VAL A 461 24.32 22.17 12.38
CA VAL A 461 24.85 23.08 13.39
C VAL A 461 23.78 23.42 14.43
N LEU A 462 22.57 23.79 13.98
CA LEU A 462 21.44 24.05 14.87
C LEU A 462 21.05 22.81 15.69
N TYR A 463 21.07 21.62 15.09
CA TYR A 463 20.84 20.36 15.78
C TYR A 463 21.84 20.15 16.93
N ALA A 464 23.13 20.35 16.67
CA ALA A 464 24.18 20.22 17.68
C ALA A 464 24.03 21.26 18.79
N MET A 465 23.75 22.52 18.44
CA MET A 465 23.51 23.61 19.40
C MET A 465 22.29 23.33 20.29
N LEU A 466 21.15 23.00 19.70
CA LEU A 466 19.92 22.66 20.45
C LEU A 466 20.10 21.44 21.33
N SER A 467 20.81 20.41 20.86
CA SER A 467 21.11 19.22 21.68
C SER A 467 22.00 19.58 22.86
N SER A 468 22.99 20.46 22.67
CA SER A 468 23.92 20.87 23.74
C SER A 468 23.24 21.60 24.91
N VAL A 469 22.01 22.12 24.73
CA VAL A 469 21.23 22.73 25.82
C VAL A 469 21.03 21.77 26.98
N ALA A 470 20.90 20.45 26.73
CA ALA A 470 20.77 19.44 27.79
C ALA A 470 22.00 19.30 28.72
N VAL A 471 23.16 19.83 28.32
CA VAL A 471 24.38 19.93 29.16
C VAL A 471 24.51 21.31 29.80
N VAL A 472 23.89 22.33 29.20
CA VAL A 472 24.03 23.72 29.63
C VAL A 472 22.94 24.13 30.62
N ARG A 473 21.74 23.55 30.51
CA ARG A 473 20.53 23.91 31.27
C ARG A 473 19.88 22.70 31.89
N ASP A 474 19.45 22.87 33.13
CA ASP A 474 18.69 21.88 33.90
C ASP A 474 17.17 22.03 33.69
N ALA A 475 16.72 23.21 33.24
CA ALA A 475 15.32 23.50 32.93
C ALA A 475 14.71 22.51 31.91
N GLU A 476 13.99 21.50 32.41
CA GLU A 476 13.45 20.38 31.61
C GLU A 476 12.54 20.87 30.48
N TRP A 477 11.68 21.85 30.74
CA TRP A 477 10.71 22.37 29.77
C TRP A 477 11.40 22.95 28.53
N ILE A 478 12.49 23.72 28.69
CA ILE A 478 13.22 24.30 27.57
C ILE A 478 14.10 23.26 26.87
N VAL A 479 14.66 22.30 27.62
CA VAL A 479 15.42 21.18 27.06
C VAL A 479 14.52 20.35 26.13
N VAL A 480 13.32 19.98 26.58
CA VAL A 480 12.36 19.20 25.77
C VAL A 480 11.97 19.96 24.49
N LEU A 481 11.66 21.25 24.57
CA LEU A 481 11.37 22.07 23.39
C LEU A 481 12.56 22.11 22.42
N CYS A 482 13.78 22.31 22.94
CA CYS A 482 15.00 22.29 22.13
C CYS A 482 15.22 20.94 21.43
N LEU A 483 14.97 19.82 22.12
CA LEU A 483 15.11 18.48 21.55
C LEU A 483 14.09 18.19 20.44
N ILE A 484 12.82 18.59 20.64
CA ILE A 484 11.78 18.48 19.60
C ILE A 484 12.19 19.28 18.36
N THR A 485 12.64 20.53 18.55
CA THR A 485 13.10 21.38 17.44
C THR A 485 14.38 20.83 16.81
N ALA A 486 15.31 20.26 17.58
CA ALA A 486 16.52 19.63 17.07
C ALA A 486 16.16 18.49 16.11
N ILE A 487 15.24 17.61 16.52
CA ILE A 487 14.74 16.52 15.67
C ILE A 487 14.09 17.10 14.40
N ALA A 488 13.22 18.11 14.52
CA ALA A 488 12.57 18.73 13.36
C ALA A 488 13.58 19.29 12.35
N VAL A 489 14.62 19.98 12.82
CA VAL A 489 15.69 20.53 12.00
C VAL A 489 16.54 19.43 11.35
N LEU A 490 16.88 18.37 12.08
CA LEU A 490 17.62 17.22 11.56
C LEU A 490 16.86 16.47 10.44
N LEU A 491 15.55 16.28 10.63
CA LEU A 491 14.70 15.64 9.62
C LEU A 491 14.54 16.55 8.39
N CYS A 492 14.39 17.87 8.56
CA CYS A 492 14.33 18.82 7.45
C CYS A 492 15.64 18.90 6.66
N ALA A 493 16.80 18.72 7.30
CA ALA A 493 18.09 18.56 6.61
C ALA A 493 18.08 17.35 5.65
N SER A 494 17.34 16.31 6.03
CA SER A 494 17.25 15.05 5.28
C SER A 494 16.29 15.13 4.10
N THR A 495 15.12 15.74 4.28
CA THR A 495 14.06 15.82 3.26
C THR A 495 14.14 17.04 2.35
N GLN A 496 14.92 18.06 2.75
CA GLN A 496 15.02 19.35 2.06
C GLN A 496 13.67 20.06 1.90
N ALA A 497 12.72 19.83 2.79
CA ALA A 497 11.43 20.50 2.77
C ALA A 497 11.58 22.03 2.72
N LYS A 498 10.77 22.67 1.89
CA LYS A 498 10.81 24.13 1.71
C LYS A 498 9.54 24.79 2.24
N THR A 499 8.40 24.16 2.04
CA THR A 499 7.09 24.68 2.45
C THR A 499 6.76 24.31 3.89
N LEU A 500 5.87 25.07 4.54
CA LEU A 500 5.39 24.77 5.90
C LEU A 500 4.72 23.37 5.96
N LEU A 501 3.87 23.09 4.98
CA LEU A 501 3.21 21.78 4.85
C LEU A 501 4.25 20.67 4.62
N GLY A 502 5.29 20.93 3.83
CA GLY A 502 6.38 19.98 3.63
C GLY A 502 7.19 19.71 4.89
N ILE A 503 7.39 20.72 5.76
CA ILE A 503 8.02 20.53 7.07
C ILE A 503 7.15 19.64 7.97
N MET A 504 5.83 19.86 7.98
CA MET A 504 4.89 19.01 8.74
C MET A 504 4.89 17.56 8.22
N LEU A 505 4.84 17.38 6.90
CA LEU A 505 4.92 16.06 6.27
C LEU A 505 6.27 15.38 6.53
N THR A 506 7.36 16.14 6.68
CA THR A 506 8.68 15.61 7.06
C THR A 506 8.64 14.97 8.45
N GLY A 507 8.00 15.61 9.42
CA GLY A 507 7.82 15.05 10.77
C GLY A 507 7.06 13.71 10.74
N ILE A 508 5.98 13.64 9.97
CA ILE A 508 5.17 12.41 9.80
C ILE A 508 5.93 11.32 9.04
N SER A 509 6.80 11.71 8.11
CA SER A 509 7.57 10.76 7.29
C SER A 509 8.57 9.95 8.11
N TRP A 510 9.04 10.44 9.25
CA TRP A 510 10.06 9.76 10.05
C TRP A 510 9.57 8.46 10.72
N PRO A 511 8.45 8.43 11.47
CA PRO A 511 7.87 7.18 11.96
C PRO A 511 7.55 6.20 10.82
N LEU A 512 7.03 6.71 9.70
CA LEU A 512 6.74 5.92 8.51
C LEU A 512 8.01 5.33 7.87
N ALA A 513 9.15 6.03 7.97
CA ALA A 513 10.45 5.57 7.51
C ALA A 513 10.87 4.25 8.19
N GLY A 514 10.54 4.08 9.47
CA GLY A 514 10.81 2.85 10.21
C GLY A 514 10.12 1.62 9.61
N LEU A 515 8.84 1.77 9.21
CA LEU A 515 8.09 0.72 8.53
C LEU A 515 8.58 0.54 7.07
N ARG A 516 8.78 1.67 6.38
CA ARG A 516 9.17 1.71 4.98
C ARG A 516 10.56 1.13 4.73
N GLY A 517 11.47 1.27 5.69
CA GLY A 517 12.87 0.83 5.61
C GLY A 517 13.12 -0.64 5.93
N ILE A 518 12.10 -1.43 6.31
CA ILE A 518 12.26 -2.86 6.62
C ILE A 518 12.90 -3.66 5.45
N PRO A 519 12.45 -3.50 4.18
CA PRO A 519 13.09 -4.20 3.06
C PRO A 519 14.54 -3.76 2.83
N TRP A 520 14.86 -2.48 3.07
CA TRP A 520 16.21 -1.94 2.99
C TRP A 520 17.13 -2.53 4.09
N LEU A 521 16.62 -2.68 5.31
CA LEU A 521 17.33 -3.38 6.39
C LEU A 521 17.61 -4.84 6.00
N GLY A 522 16.63 -5.55 5.45
CA GLY A 522 16.78 -6.92 4.96
C GLY A 522 17.90 -7.04 3.90
N ARG A 523 17.91 -6.14 2.90
CA ARG A 523 18.98 -6.07 1.88
C ARG A 523 20.36 -5.76 2.49
N THR A 524 20.40 -4.91 3.51
CA THR A 524 21.66 -4.55 4.18
C THR A 524 22.22 -5.75 4.96
N LEU A 525 21.38 -6.51 5.66
CA LEU A 525 21.79 -7.70 6.41
C LEU A 525 22.22 -8.85 5.48
N THR A 526 21.51 -9.07 4.37
CA THR A 526 21.86 -10.15 3.42
C THR A 526 23.15 -9.86 2.63
N SER A 527 23.49 -8.59 2.41
CA SER A 527 24.75 -8.21 1.76
C SER A 527 26.01 -8.63 2.54
N VAL A 528 25.86 -8.87 3.85
CA VAL A 528 26.93 -9.31 4.76
C VAL A 528 26.97 -10.83 4.88
N SER A 529 25.81 -11.50 4.90
CA SER A 529 25.74 -12.97 5.01
C SER A 529 26.14 -13.70 3.72
N GLY A 530 26.00 -13.05 2.55
CA GLY A 530 26.29 -13.65 1.24
C GLY A 530 27.76 -13.99 0.94
N ARG A 531 28.72 -13.70 1.85
CA ARG A 531 30.17 -13.95 1.62
C ARG A 531 30.79 -15.06 2.47
N GLY A 532 30.01 -15.93 3.13
CA GLY A 532 30.53 -17.07 3.90
C GLY A 532 31.35 -16.72 5.18
N HIS A 533 31.75 -15.46 5.34
CA HIS A 533 32.53 -14.97 6.49
C HIS A 533 31.65 -14.47 7.64
N GLY A 534 30.34 -14.28 7.44
CA GLY A 534 29.44 -13.70 8.46
C GLY A 534 29.39 -14.52 9.76
N ALA A 535 29.34 -15.85 9.65
CA ALA A 535 29.36 -16.74 10.82
C ALA A 535 30.73 -16.77 11.52
N ALA A 536 31.83 -16.56 10.77
CA ALA A 536 33.17 -16.47 11.35
C ALA A 536 33.34 -15.14 12.08
N VAL A 537 32.95 -14.02 11.48
CA VAL A 537 32.99 -12.69 12.11
C VAL A 537 32.12 -12.64 13.36
N ALA A 538 30.88 -13.13 13.29
CA ALA A 538 30.00 -13.17 14.47
C ALA A 538 30.61 -14.01 15.61
N ARG A 539 31.17 -15.19 15.29
CA ARG A 539 31.84 -16.05 16.26
C ARG A 539 33.07 -15.38 16.88
N THR A 540 33.91 -14.73 16.07
CA THR A 540 35.09 -14.01 16.56
C THR A 540 34.67 -12.82 17.43
N THR A 541 33.66 -12.06 17.05
CA THR A 541 33.15 -10.95 17.88
C THR A 541 32.61 -11.45 19.22
N VAL A 542 31.84 -12.54 19.24
CA VAL A 542 31.32 -13.14 20.47
C VAL A 542 32.46 -13.65 21.35
N LEU A 543 33.45 -14.36 20.78
CA LEU A 543 34.61 -14.85 21.52
C LEU A 543 35.48 -13.71 22.07
N SER A 544 35.67 -12.63 21.29
CA SER A 544 36.40 -11.45 21.74
C SER A 544 35.66 -10.70 22.85
N LEU A 545 34.33 -10.56 22.75
CA LEU A 545 33.50 -9.96 23.81
C LEU A 545 33.51 -10.82 25.08
N LEU A 546 33.37 -12.15 24.94
CA LEU A 546 33.44 -13.08 26.05
C LEU A 546 34.80 -13.02 26.74
N GLY A 547 35.89 -13.00 25.95
CA GLY A 547 37.24 -12.80 26.46
C GLY A 547 37.39 -11.47 27.20
N LEU A 548 36.92 -10.37 26.60
CA LEU A 548 36.96 -9.04 27.22
C LEU A 548 36.20 -9.00 28.55
N VAL A 549 35.02 -9.59 28.63
CA VAL A 549 34.22 -9.64 29.86
C VAL A 549 34.91 -10.48 30.92
N ILE A 550 35.33 -11.71 30.58
CA ILE A 550 35.96 -12.63 31.54
C ILE A 550 37.27 -12.05 32.07
N PHE A 551 38.18 -11.63 31.18
CA PHE A 551 39.46 -11.06 31.59
C PHE A 551 39.30 -9.68 32.23
N GLY A 552 38.34 -8.87 31.77
CA GLY A 552 38.01 -7.59 32.37
C GLY A 552 37.57 -7.74 33.82
N LEU A 553 36.58 -8.60 34.10
CA LEU A 553 36.13 -8.87 35.48
C LEU A 553 37.22 -9.47 36.36
N LEU A 554 38.05 -10.35 35.79
CA LEU A 554 39.12 -11.01 36.53
C LEU A 554 40.24 -10.03 36.89
N PHE A 555 40.56 -9.07 36.01
CA PHE A 555 41.56 -8.05 36.30
C PHE A 555 41.04 -6.94 37.22
N THR A 556 39.76 -6.57 37.14
CA THR A 556 39.18 -5.58 38.06
C THR A 556 39.09 -6.09 39.48
N THR A 557 38.85 -7.39 39.67
CA THR A 557 38.88 -8.03 40.98
C THR A 557 40.30 -8.31 41.48
N ALA A 558 41.29 -8.44 40.58
CA ALA A 558 42.68 -8.68 40.93
C ALA A 558 43.48 -7.41 41.24
N ASP A 559 43.10 -6.25 40.70
CA ASP A 559 43.82 -4.98 40.86
C ASP A 559 42.85 -3.85 41.24
N ALA A 560 43.06 -3.25 42.42
CA ALA A 560 42.18 -2.21 42.95
C ALA A 560 42.25 -0.89 42.17
N VAL A 561 43.37 -0.58 41.50
CA VAL A 561 43.50 0.64 40.67
C VAL A 561 42.69 0.45 39.39
N LEU A 562 42.85 -0.69 38.73
CA LEU A 562 42.06 -1.05 37.56
C LEU A 562 40.57 -1.18 37.90
N GLY A 563 40.25 -1.77 39.06
CA GLY A 563 38.89 -1.80 39.60
C GLY A 563 38.29 -0.40 39.75
N SER A 564 39.03 0.54 40.38
CA SER A 564 38.55 1.92 40.54
C SER A 564 38.34 2.67 39.23
N TRP A 565 39.16 2.41 38.20
CA TRP A 565 38.95 2.97 36.87
C TRP A 565 37.72 2.36 36.22
N VAL A 566 37.55 1.04 36.30
CA VAL A 566 36.37 0.37 35.74
C VAL A 566 35.09 0.84 36.43
N ASP A 567 35.07 1.00 37.75
CA ASP A 567 33.91 1.53 38.46
C ASP A 567 33.60 2.99 38.08
N GLN A 568 34.59 3.78 37.64
CA GLN A 568 34.37 5.14 37.10
C GLN A 568 33.94 5.17 35.63
N PHE A 569 34.34 4.18 34.81
CA PHE A 569 34.13 4.18 33.36
C PHE A 569 33.02 3.24 32.88
N VAL A 570 32.73 2.18 33.62
CA VAL A 570 31.70 1.19 33.30
C VAL A 570 30.48 1.48 34.16
N PRO A 571 29.35 1.86 33.57
CA PRO A 571 28.11 2.09 34.30
C PRO A 571 27.74 0.89 35.15
N ASP A 572 27.21 1.13 36.35
CA ASP A 572 26.74 0.09 37.24
C ASP A 572 25.58 -0.68 36.56
N VAL A 573 25.88 -1.87 36.02
CA VAL A 573 24.91 -2.69 35.28
C VAL A 573 24.17 -3.56 36.28
N ARG A 574 23.23 -2.95 37.02
CA ARG A 574 22.39 -3.70 37.94
C ARG A 574 21.35 -4.54 37.17
N PRO A 575 21.03 -5.77 37.63
CA PRO A 575 20.10 -6.67 36.92
C PRO A 575 18.69 -6.10 36.71
N ASP A 576 18.23 -5.24 37.62
CA ASP A 576 16.97 -4.49 37.57
C ASP A 576 16.94 -3.44 36.46
N THR A 577 18.08 -2.81 36.15
CA THR A 577 18.19 -1.78 35.09
C THR A 577 18.45 -2.38 33.70
N LEU A 578 18.87 -3.64 33.62
CA LEU A 578 19.24 -4.31 32.36
C LEU A 578 18.10 -4.27 31.34
N ALA A 579 16.85 -4.43 31.78
CA ALA A 579 15.68 -4.37 30.91
C ALA A 579 15.50 -2.98 30.28
N ALA A 580 15.62 -1.91 31.09
CA ALA A 580 15.53 -0.53 30.62
C ALA A 580 16.66 -0.19 29.63
N ARG A 581 17.88 -0.68 29.90
CA ARG A 581 19.05 -0.51 29.02
C ARG A 581 18.88 -1.21 27.68
N ILE A 582 18.47 -2.48 27.67
CA ILE A 582 18.19 -3.23 26.43
C ILE A 582 17.07 -2.54 25.64
N PHE A 583 15.99 -2.15 26.33
CA PHE A 583 14.88 -1.45 25.71
C PHE A 583 15.33 -0.15 25.05
N MET A 584 16.07 0.69 25.78
CA MET A 584 16.57 1.96 25.27
C MET A 584 17.56 1.74 24.11
N THR A 585 18.39 0.70 24.15
CA THR A 585 19.25 0.34 23.02
C THR A 585 18.47 0.01 21.77
N VAL A 586 17.45 -0.85 21.87
CA VAL A 586 16.61 -1.23 20.73
C VAL A 586 15.81 -0.03 20.22
N PHE A 587 15.31 0.81 21.14
CA PHE A 587 14.55 2.01 20.82
C PHE A 587 15.42 3.01 20.03
N VAL A 588 16.55 3.44 20.59
CA VAL A 588 17.45 4.39 19.93
C VAL A 588 17.97 3.84 18.61
N PHE A 589 18.32 2.54 18.55
CA PHE A 589 18.70 1.87 17.31
C PHE A 589 17.61 2.01 16.23
N GLY A 590 16.36 1.66 16.55
CA GLY A 590 15.25 1.71 15.58
C GLY A 590 14.93 3.13 15.12
N VAL A 591 14.93 4.08 16.05
CA VAL A 591 14.70 5.52 15.82
C VAL A 591 15.76 6.11 14.89
N VAL A 592 17.05 5.84 15.17
CA VAL A 592 18.18 6.29 14.34
C VAL A 592 18.18 5.60 12.99
N LEU A 593 17.89 4.30 12.93
CA LEU A 593 17.82 3.55 11.67
C LEU A 593 16.70 4.07 10.76
N GLY A 594 15.52 4.39 11.32
CA GLY A 594 14.41 5.02 10.60
C GLY A 594 14.79 6.39 10.04
N ALA A 595 15.43 7.24 10.86
CA ALA A 595 15.94 8.54 10.42
C ALA A 595 17.03 8.42 9.34
N ALA A 596 17.92 7.43 9.47
CA ALA A 596 18.94 7.14 8.47
C ALA A 596 18.32 6.68 7.15
N TYR A 597 17.31 5.81 7.18
CA TYR A 597 16.57 5.41 5.98
C TYR A 597 15.89 6.62 5.32
N LEU A 598 15.23 7.49 6.10
CA LEU A 598 14.65 8.74 5.59
C LEU A 598 15.70 9.62 4.89
N ALA A 599 16.91 9.74 5.45
CA ALA A 599 17.99 10.51 4.87
C ALA A 599 18.60 9.88 3.60
N VAL A 600 18.63 8.55 3.51
CA VAL A 600 19.05 7.84 2.29
C VAL A 600 17.99 7.94 1.19
N ASN A 601 16.71 7.82 1.55
CA ASN A 601 15.58 7.83 0.62
C ASN A 601 14.52 8.83 1.07
N PRO A 602 14.74 10.15 0.92
CA PRO A 602 13.76 11.13 1.32
C PRO A 602 12.51 11.07 0.41
N PRO A 603 11.29 11.22 0.96
CA PRO A 603 10.06 11.24 0.16
C PRO A 603 9.97 12.50 -0.69
N ARG A 604 9.07 12.50 -1.67
CA ARG A 604 8.84 13.63 -2.57
C ARG A 604 7.87 14.63 -1.92
N ILE A 605 8.36 15.43 -0.98
CA ILE A 605 7.50 16.19 -0.05
C ILE A 605 6.98 17.55 -0.59
N ASP A 606 7.47 18.07 -1.71
CA ASP A 606 7.04 19.37 -2.27
C ASP A 606 6.59 19.29 -3.76
N GLN A 607 6.28 18.09 -4.29
CA GLN A 607 5.88 17.92 -5.70
C GLN A 607 4.39 18.18 -5.98
N SER A 608 3.56 18.34 -4.94
CA SER A 608 2.10 18.48 -5.07
C SER A 608 1.62 19.93 -5.11
N GLU A 609 2.48 20.92 -5.28
CA GLU A 609 2.02 22.29 -5.55
C GLU A 609 1.42 22.31 -6.97
N ARG A 610 0.15 21.88 -7.08
CA ARG A 610 -0.74 22.36 -8.14
C ARG A 610 -0.54 23.86 -8.17
N THR A 611 0.04 24.38 -9.25
CA THR A 611 0.25 25.80 -9.46
C THR A 611 -1.07 26.50 -9.17
N SER A 612 -1.15 27.19 -8.03
CA SER A 612 -2.36 27.92 -7.64
C SER A 612 -2.62 28.94 -8.74
N GLN A 613 -3.70 28.77 -9.49
CA GLN A 613 -4.11 29.77 -10.46
C GLN A 613 -4.53 31.02 -9.67
N PRO A 614 -3.98 32.20 -10.00
CA PRO A 614 -4.42 33.45 -9.40
C PRO A 614 -5.90 33.67 -9.70
N VAL A 615 -6.59 34.39 -8.80
CA VAL A 615 -7.99 34.76 -9.03
C VAL A 615 -8.11 35.71 -10.21
N ALA A 616 -9.20 35.58 -10.98
CA ALA A 616 -9.43 36.38 -12.17
C ALA A 616 -9.62 37.86 -11.84
N ASN A 617 -10.28 38.16 -10.71
CA ASN A 617 -10.61 39.52 -10.32
C ASN A 617 -9.92 39.93 -9.01
N ARG A 618 -9.50 41.20 -8.93
CA ARG A 618 -8.82 41.76 -7.74
C ARG A 618 -9.70 41.71 -6.49
N TYR A 619 -11.00 41.94 -6.61
CA TYR A 619 -11.90 42.01 -5.45
C TYR A 619 -12.02 40.67 -4.72
N GLU A 620 -11.80 39.53 -5.38
CA GLU A 620 -11.93 38.20 -4.78
C GLU A 620 -10.91 37.94 -3.67
N TRP A 621 -9.73 38.56 -3.73
CA TRP A 621 -8.72 38.48 -2.67
C TRP A 621 -8.62 39.78 -1.86
N LEU A 622 -8.81 40.94 -2.50
CA LEU A 622 -8.63 42.24 -1.85
C LEU A 622 -9.78 42.57 -0.89
N ALA A 623 -11.03 42.19 -1.20
CA ALA A 623 -12.15 42.49 -0.31
C ALA A 623 -12.07 41.74 1.03
N PRO A 624 -11.79 40.42 1.08
CA PRO A 624 -11.56 39.72 2.35
C PRO A 624 -10.40 40.31 3.16
N VAL A 625 -9.25 40.62 2.52
CA VAL A 625 -8.11 41.24 3.20
C VAL A 625 -8.47 42.64 3.72
N GLY A 626 -9.19 43.43 2.94
CA GLY A 626 -9.65 44.77 3.33
C GLY A 626 -10.60 44.74 4.53
N VAL A 627 -11.47 43.73 4.64
CA VAL A 627 -12.31 43.52 5.83
C VAL A 627 -11.46 43.24 7.06
N VAL A 628 -10.45 42.36 6.96
CA VAL A 628 -9.54 42.05 8.07
C VAL A 628 -8.79 43.31 8.53
N VAL A 629 -8.24 44.08 7.59
CA VAL A 629 -7.61 45.38 7.87
C VAL A 629 -8.57 46.33 8.57
N ALA A 630 -9.81 46.48 8.09
CA ALA A 630 -10.78 47.36 8.74
C ALA A 630 -11.12 46.94 10.18
N VAL A 631 -11.20 45.63 10.43
CA VAL A 631 -11.42 45.08 11.79
C VAL A 631 -10.21 45.34 12.67
N PHE A 632 -8.98 45.14 12.17
CA PHE A 632 -7.75 45.44 12.90
C PHE A 632 -7.63 46.93 13.21
N ALA A 633 -7.93 47.81 12.26
CA ALA A 633 -7.98 49.25 12.48
C ALA A 633 -8.99 49.63 13.58
N ALA A 634 -10.21 49.10 13.53
CA ALA A 634 -11.23 49.36 14.56
C ALA A 634 -10.77 48.86 15.94
N PHE A 635 -10.15 47.69 16.01
CA PHE A 635 -9.58 47.13 17.22
C PHE A 635 -8.44 48.00 17.77
N LEU A 636 -7.52 48.45 16.92
CA LEU A 636 -6.42 49.33 17.31
C LEU A 636 -6.92 50.69 17.80
N VAL A 637 -7.98 51.24 17.20
CA VAL A 637 -8.63 52.45 17.71
C VAL A 637 -9.21 52.21 19.10
N ALA A 638 -9.92 51.10 19.32
CA ALA A 638 -10.46 50.75 20.64
C ALA A 638 -9.36 50.52 21.69
N GLN A 639 -8.23 49.94 21.30
CA GLN A 639 -7.08 49.82 22.20
C GLN A 639 -6.45 51.17 22.51
N ALA A 640 -6.29 52.05 21.52
CA ALA A 640 -5.75 53.38 21.73
C ALA A 640 -6.64 54.19 22.68
N THR A 641 -7.97 54.15 22.51
CA THR A 641 -8.89 54.84 23.43
C THR A 641 -8.82 54.29 24.85
N ALA A 642 -8.67 52.97 25.01
CA ALA A 642 -8.45 52.34 26.32
C ALA A 642 -7.13 52.79 26.98
N VAL A 643 -6.04 52.89 26.21
CA VAL A 643 -4.72 53.31 26.71
C VAL A 643 -4.70 54.81 27.07
N PHE A 644 -5.28 55.67 26.23
CA PHE A 644 -5.31 57.12 26.49
C PHE A 644 -6.41 57.56 27.47
N GLY A 645 -7.50 56.80 27.57
CA GLY A 645 -8.62 57.07 28.48
C GLY A 645 -8.34 56.76 29.95
N GLY A 646 -7.31 55.93 30.23
CA GLY A 646 -6.92 55.57 31.59
C GLY A 646 -7.91 54.63 32.30
N GLU A 647 -7.69 54.41 33.59
CA GLU A 647 -8.46 53.44 34.39
C GLU A 647 -9.94 53.85 34.55
N ASP A 648 -10.23 55.15 34.64
CA ASP A 648 -11.59 55.67 34.79
C ASP A 648 -12.46 55.38 33.55
N TYR A 649 -11.89 55.57 32.34
CA TYR A 649 -12.56 55.25 31.09
C TYR A 649 -12.86 53.76 30.95
N LEU A 650 -11.92 52.88 31.33
CA LEU A 650 -12.16 51.43 31.30
C LEU A 650 -13.26 51.00 32.26
N ARG A 651 -13.23 51.51 33.51
CA ARG A 651 -14.23 51.16 34.52
C ARG A 651 -15.62 51.64 34.11
N GLU A 652 -15.74 52.85 33.57
CA GLU A 652 -17.02 53.40 33.13
C GLU A 652 -17.59 52.66 31.90
N THR A 653 -16.73 52.23 30.97
CA THR A 653 -17.17 51.62 29.71
C THR A 653 -17.36 50.10 29.81
N THR A 654 -16.51 49.40 30.56
CA THR A 654 -16.46 47.92 30.60
C THR A 654 -16.75 47.33 31.98
N GLY A 655 -16.70 48.15 33.04
CA GLY A 655 -16.82 47.68 34.42
C GLY A 655 -15.59 46.94 34.96
N LEU A 656 -14.54 46.76 34.16
CA LEU A 656 -13.32 46.05 34.54
C LEU A 656 -12.27 47.01 35.12
N THR A 657 -11.51 46.53 36.08
CA THR A 657 -10.27 47.21 36.50
C THR A 657 -9.19 47.07 35.43
N TYR A 658 -8.19 47.95 35.44
CA TYR A 658 -7.10 47.90 34.47
C TYR A 658 -6.36 46.55 34.51
N ALA A 659 -6.18 45.96 35.70
CA ALA A 659 -5.58 44.64 35.87
C ALA A 659 -6.43 43.51 35.22
N GLU A 660 -7.75 43.48 35.47
CA GLU A 660 -8.64 42.46 34.89
C GLU A 660 -8.75 42.57 33.37
N TYR A 661 -8.73 43.79 32.82
CA TYR A 661 -8.74 44.03 31.39
C TYR A 661 -7.48 43.51 30.69
N VAL A 662 -6.32 43.58 31.34
CA VAL A 662 -5.05 43.11 30.79
C VAL A 662 -4.98 41.59 30.69
N HIS A 663 -5.73 40.83 31.50
CA HIS A 663 -5.76 39.35 31.44
C HIS A 663 -6.71 38.81 30.37
N GLN A 664 -7.77 39.55 30.04
CA GLN A 664 -8.75 39.07 29.07
C GLN A 664 -8.25 39.16 27.63
N GLY A 665 -8.50 38.10 26.86
CA GLY A 665 -8.28 38.08 25.42
C GLY A 665 -6.82 37.98 24.99
N PHE A 666 -5.86 37.79 25.90
CA PHE A 666 -4.45 37.64 25.54
C PHE A 666 -4.20 36.51 24.53
N GLY A 667 -4.71 35.30 24.81
CA GLY A 667 -4.62 34.18 23.86
C GLY A 667 -5.34 34.46 22.53
N GLN A 668 -6.36 35.32 22.51
CA GLN A 668 -7.04 35.72 21.27
C GLN A 668 -6.15 36.62 20.41
N LEU A 669 -5.31 37.46 21.01
CA LEU A 669 -4.34 38.30 20.29
C LEU A 669 -3.29 37.44 19.57
N THR A 670 -2.74 36.45 20.25
CA THR A 670 -1.81 35.49 19.64
C THR A 670 -2.45 34.71 18.49
N VAL A 671 -3.70 34.25 18.67
CA VAL A 671 -4.45 33.60 17.59
C VAL A 671 -4.70 34.57 16.42
N ALA A 672 -5.00 35.84 16.69
CA ALA A 672 -5.16 36.86 15.65
C ALA A 672 -3.86 37.10 14.86
N THR A 673 -2.70 37.17 15.53
CA THR A 673 -1.39 37.26 14.88
C THR A 673 -1.11 36.03 14.00
N ALA A 674 -1.40 34.82 14.49
CA ALA A 674 -1.24 33.59 13.72
C ALA A 674 -2.20 33.51 12.51
N LEU A 675 -3.47 33.92 12.66
CA LEU A 675 -4.43 34.01 11.57
C LEU A 675 -4.01 35.05 10.52
N THR A 676 -3.37 36.15 10.93
CA THR A 676 -2.83 37.13 9.99
C THR A 676 -1.77 36.51 9.07
N LEU A 677 -0.91 35.62 9.57
CA LEU A 677 0.04 34.87 8.72
C LEU A 677 -0.69 34.00 7.68
N LEU A 678 -1.80 33.37 8.06
CA LEU A 678 -2.64 32.59 7.14
C LEU A 678 -3.25 33.49 6.06
N VAL A 679 -3.78 34.66 6.45
CA VAL A 679 -4.36 35.63 5.51
C VAL A 679 -3.29 36.14 4.55
N ILE A 680 -2.11 36.52 5.04
CA ILE A 680 -0.98 36.95 4.21
C ILE A 680 -0.57 35.83 3.23
N TRP A 681 -0.44 34.59 3.71
CA TRP A 681 -0.12 33.43 2.87
C TRP A 681 -1.16 33.16 1.78
N ALA A 682 -2.45 33.22 2.12
CA ALA A 682 -3.55 32.97 1.19
C ALA A 682 -3.63 34.07 0.13
N ALA A 683 -3.55 35.34 0.54
CA ALA A 683 -3.56 36.49 -0.34
C ALA A 683 -2.36 36.47 -1.30
N ALA A 684 -1.15 36.20 -0.78
CA ALA A 684 0.07 36.10 -1.61
C ALA A 684 0.02 34.95 -2.64
N ARG A 685 -0.74 33.87 -2.37
CA ARG A 685 -0.93 32.75 -3.29
C ARG A 685 -2.04 32.97 -4.33
N LYS A 686 -3.00 33.84 -4.05
CA LYS A 686 -4.18 34.07 -4.89
C LYS A 686 -4.12 35.37 -5.69
N ALA A 687 -3.39 36.37 -5.23
CA ALA A 687 -3.32 37.67 -5.90
C ALA A 687 -2.64 37.58 -7.29
N PRO A 688 -3.21 38.20 -8.34
CA PRO A 688 -2.52 38.38 -9.62
C PRO A 688 -1.31 39.30 -9.43
N VAL A 689 -0.23 39.09 -10.20
CA VAL A 689 1.03 39.87 -10.10
C VAL A 689 1.53 40.36 -11.47
N GLU A 690 0.68 40.35 -12.48
CA GLU A 690 1.05 40.65 -13.87
C GLU A 690 1.26 42.15 -14.08
N THR A 691 0.38 42.99 -13.54
CA THR A 691 0.48 44.45 -13.72
C THR A 691 1.24 45.14 -12.58
N ILE A 692 1.70 46.37 -12.82
CA ILE A 692 2.28 47.23 -11.78
C ILE A 692 1.23 47.57 -10.71
N ALA A 693 -0.01 47.81 -11.14
CA ALA A 693 -1.12 48.11 -10.24
C ALA A 693 -1.45 46.92 -9.33
N ASP A 694 -1.42 45.69 -9.83
CA ASP A 694 -1.67 44.50 -9.00
C ASP A 694 -0.60 44.36 -7.90
N ARG A 695 0.68 44.56 -8.28
CA ARG A 695 1.79 44.53 -7.33
C ARG A 695 1.71 45.65 -6.31
N LEU A 696 1.25 46.84 -6.70
CA LEU A 696 1.05 47.96 -5.79
C LEU A 696 -0.06 47.65 -4.78
N TRP A 697 -1.24 47.19 -5.23
CA TRP A 697 -2.33 46.84 -4.34
C TRP A 697 -1.99 45.71 -3.37
N LEU A 698 -1.27 44.68 -3.84
CA LEU A 698 -0.75 43.61 -2.98
C LEU A 698 0.18 44.16 -1.89
N ARG A 699 1.10 45.05 -2.26
CA ARG A 699 2.05 45.68 -1.32
C ARG A 699 1.36 46.56 -0.29
N VAL A 700 0.39 47.38 -0.73
CA VAL A 700 -0.34 48.29 0.17
C VAL A 700 -1.22 47.50 1.13
N ALA A 701 -2.02 46.56 0.62
CA ALA A 701 -2.96 45.80 1.44
C ALA A 701 -2.23 44.91 2.47
N LEU A 702 -1.22 44.15 2.03
CA LEU A 702 -0.44 43.30 2.95
C LEU A 702 0.48 44.12 3.84
N GLY A 703 1.01 45.25 3.36
CA GLY A 703 1.82 46.16 4.15
C GLY A 703 1.03 46.78 5.30
N LEU A 704 -0.20 47.23 5.02
CA LEU A 704 -1.10 47.77 6.03
C LEU A 704 -1.49 46.70 7.06
N LEU A 705 -1.92 45.52 6.60
CA LEU A 705 -2.24 44.40 7.48
C LEU A 705 -1.06 43.99 8.37
N ALA A 706 0.15 43.91 7.79
CA ALA A 706 1.35 43.57 8.54
C ALA A 706 1.73 44.65 9.56
N ALA A 707 1.59 45.93 9.21
CA ALA A 707 1.84 47.04 10.13
C ALA A 707 0.86 47.03 11.31
N GLU A 708 -0.44 46.87 11.04
CA GLU A 708 -1.45 46.74 12.09
C GLU A 708 -1.19 45.54 13.00
N ALA A 709 -0.82 44.39 12.41
CA ALA A 709 -0.44 43.21 13.17
C ALA A 709 0.81 43.43 14.05
N GLN A 710 1.80 44.21 13.60
CA GLN A 710 2.95 44.57 14.47
C GLN A 710 2.53 45.44 15.65
N VAL A 711 1.58 46.36 15.46
CA VAL A 711 1.04 47.15 16.57
C VAL A 711 0.29 46.24 17.56
N VAL A 712 -0.46 45.26 17.06
CA VAL A 712 -1.12 44.25 17.91
C VAL A 712 -0.10 43.41 18.69
N VAL A 713 0.95 42.93 18.05
CA VAL A 713 2.06 42.19 18.70
C VAL A 713 2.71 43.05 19.79
N GLY A 714 3.05 44.31 19.50
CA GLY A 714 3.64 45.23 20.48
C GLY A 714 2.70 45.50 21.66
N SER A 715 1.40 45.67 21.40
CA SER A 715 0.37 45.83 22.42
C SER A 715 0.21 44.58 23.29
N ALA A 716 0.25 43.38 22.70
CA ALA A 716 0.19 42.11 23.42
C ALA A 716 1.40 41.94 24.35
N LEU A 717 2.62 42.19 23.86
CA LEU A 717 3.85 42.12 24.66
C LEU A 717 3.84 43.14 25.81
N TYR A 718 3.37 44.36 25.56
CA TYR A 718 3.26 45.38 26.61
C TYR A 718 2.24 44.99 27.68
N ARG A 719 1.08 44.43 27.28
CA ARG A 719 0.07 43.91 28.22
C ARG A 719 0.62 42.76 29.05
N MET A 720 1.35 41.82 28.43
CA MET A 720 1.96 40.71 29.16
C MET A 720 3.02 41.20 30.14
N HIS A 721 3.83 42.19 29.77
CA HIS A 721 4.79 42.81 30.67
C HIS A 721 4.11 43.43 31.91
N LEU A 722 3.07 44.24 31.72
CA LEU A 722 2.30 44.80 32.85
C LEU A 722 1.64 43.71 33.71
N TYR A 723 1.20 42.61 33.07
CA TYR A 723 0.66 41.47 33.79
C TYR A 723 1.72 40.81 34.68
N GLN A 724 2.92 40.60 34.14
CA GLN A 724 4.05 40.00 34.86
C GLN A 724 4.51 40.88 36.03
N GLU A 725 4.54 42.20 35.87
CA GLU A 725 4.84 43.11 36.99
C GLU A 725 3.80 42.99 38.12
N ALA A 726 2.52 42.91 37.77
CA ALA A 726 1.45 42.81 38.76
C ALA A 726 1.37 41.43 39.44
N TYR A 727 1.57 40.32 38.70
CA TYR A 727 1.28 38.96 39.16
C TYR A 727 2.47 37.99 39.08
N GLY A 728 3.69 38.47 38.84
CA GLY A 728 4.89 37.66 38.77
C GLY A 728 5.21 37.09 37.39
N PHE A 729 6.43 36.61 37.23
CA PHE A 729 6.94 36.00 36.00
C PHE A 729 6.81 34.48 36.08
N THR A 730 6.32 33.84 35.00
CA THR A 730 6.21 32.37 34.91
C THR A 730 6.84 31.85 33.62
N GLN A 731 7.12 30.53 33.57
CA GLN A 731 7.68 29.86 32.39
C GLN A 731 6.77 30.03 31.16
N LEU A 732 5.44 29.87 31.35
CA LEU A 732 4.47 30.00 30.29
C LEU A 732 4.43 31.43 29.74
N ARG A 733 4.40 32.45 30.61
CA ARG A 733 4.35 33.86 30.20
C ARG A 733 5.59 34.26 29.38
N LEU A 734 6.78 33.88 29.83
CA LEU A 734 8.02 34.11 29.08
C LEU A 734 8.02 33.40 27.72
N LEU A 735 7.53 32.16 27.68
CA LEU A 735 7.40 31.42 26.43
C LEU A 735 6.44 32.11 25.47
N VAL A 736 5.30 32.63 25.95
CA VAL A 736 4.36 33.35 25.08
C VAL A 736 4.96 34.66 24.59
N ASP A 737 5.72 35.41 25.39
CA ASP A 737 6.38 36.64 24.92
C ASP A 737 7.31 36.36 23.73
N VAL A 738 8.16 35.34 23.85
CA VAL A 738 9.08 34.99 22.76
C VAL A 738 8.34 34.41 21.56
N PHE A 739 7.27 33.64 21.80
CA PHE A 739 6.43 33.12 20.73
C PHE A 739 5.69 34.22 19.96
N GLU A 740 5.12 35.21 20.65
CA GLU A 740 4.43 36.36 20.05
C GLU A 740 5.42 37.24 19.28
N ALA A 741 6.60 37.51 19.84
CA ALA A 741 7.68 38.21 19.14
C ALA A 741 8.15 37.43 17.89
N TRP A 742 8.23 36.10 17.97
CA TRP A 742 8.56 35.24 16.84
C TRP A 742 7.47 35.27 15.76
N LEU A 743 6.18 35.23 16.11
CA LEU A 743 5.07 35.41 15.17
C LEU A 743 5.15 36.79 14.50
N GLY A 744 5.45 37.85 15.26
CA GLY A 744 5.70 39.19 14.73
C GLY A 744 6.83 39.20 13.68
N LEU A 745 7.95 38.52 13.96
CA LEU A 745 9.04 38.35 13.01
C LEU A 745 8.59 37.59 11.74
N LEU A 746 7.74 36.56 11.88
CA LEU A 746 7.18 35.84 10.74
C LEU A 746 6.24 36.71 9.90
N VAL A 747 5.48 37.63 10.51
CA VAL A 747 4.60 38.56 9.78
C VAL A 747 5.45 39.46 8.89
N VAL A 748 6.55 40.00 9.42
CA VAL A 748 7.50 40.80 8.64
C VAL A 748 8.15 39.97 7.52
N ALA A 749 8.59 38.74 7.82
CA ALA A 749 9.17 37.86 6.80
C ALA A 749 8.16 37.48 5.71
N GLY A 750 6.90 37.24 6.09
CA GLY A 750 5.79 36.98 5.17
C GLY A 750 5.49 38.17 4.26
N LEU A 751 5.51 39.39 4.81
CA LEU A 751 5.42 40.63 4.05
C LEU A 751 6.58 40.74 3.04
N VAL A 752 7.82 40.55 3.48
CA VAL A 752 8.99 40.59 2.59
C VAL A 752 8.85 39.55 1.48
N ALA A 753 8.41 38.32 1.79
CA ALA A 753 8.16 37.27 0.81
C ALA A 753 7.09 37.65 -0.22
N ALA A 754 6.00 38.28 0.22
CA ALA A 754 4.92 38.72 -0.65
C ALA A 754 5.31 39.93 -1.53
N VAL A 755 6.11 40.85 -0.99
CA VAL A 755 6.48 42.12 -1.65
C VAL A 755 7.69 41.99 -2.58
N ALA A 756 8.69 41.19 -2.18
CA ALA A 756 9.94 40.99 -2.90
C ALA A 756 9.93 39.77 -3.86
N GLY A 757 8.83 39.01 -3.91
CA GLY A 757 8.67 37.74 -4.61
C GLY A 757 8.86 37.72 -6.14
N GLY A 758 9.24 38.85 -6.75
CA GLY A 758 9.67 38.92 -8.15
C GLY A 758 11.16 38.62 -8.36
N ALA A 759 12.01 38.72 -7.33
CA ALA A 759 13.46 38.50 -7.43
C ALA A 759 13.97 37.31 -6.59
N ILE A 760 13.23 36.93 -5.55
CA ILE A 760 13.53 35.81 -4.64
C ILE A 760 12.29 34.92 -4.66
N GLY A 761 12.43 33.65 -5.06
CA GLY A 761 11.31 32.77 -5.44
C GLY A 761 10.09 32.80 -4.49
N ARG A 762 8.88 32.79 -5.09
CA ARG A 762 7.56 32.88 -4.43
C ARG A 762 7.48 32.07 -3.12
N GLY A 763 7.55 32.70 -1.95
CA GLY A 763 7.11 32.16 -0.64
C GLY A 763 7.71 30.84 -0.13
N VAL A 764 8.52 30.14 -0.92
CA VAL A 764 9.05 28.80 -0.67
C VAL A 764 10.17 28.82 0.39
N TRP A 765 10.73 29.99 0.70
CA TRP A 765 11.72 30.14 1.78
C TRP A 765 11.10 30.38 3.16
N LEU A 766 9.83 30.82 3.24
CA LEU A 766 9.21 31.23 4.50
C LEU A 766 9.10 30.08 5.51
N GLY A 767 8.82 28.86 5.06
CA GLY A 767 8.80 27.69 5.93
C GLY A 767 10.16 27.40 6.56
N ARG A 768 11.23 27.45 5.76
CA ARG A 768 12.61 27.29 6.25
C ARG A 768 13.03 28.43 7.17
N PHE A 769 12.62 29.66 6.86
CA PHE A 769 12.86 30.80 7.72
C PHE A 769 12.21 30.60 9.09
N ALA A 770 10.93 30.20 9.12
CA ALA A 770 10.22 29.96 10.37
C ALA A 770 10.89 28.87 11.23
N LEU A 771 11.30 27.76 10.62
CA LEU A 771 12.01 26.69 11.32
C LEU A 771 13.34 27.17 11.92
N VAL A 772 14.15 27.90 11.13
CA VAL A 772 15.46 28.39 11.55
C VAL A 772 15.32 29.48 12.61
N SER A 773 14.43 30.46 12.41
CA SER A 773 14.22 31.55 13.37
C SER A 773 13.62 31.03 14.68
N GLY A 774 12.73 30.03 14.64
CA GLY A 774 12.19 29.39 15.84
C GLY A 774 13.27 28.62 16.62
N ALA A 775 14.14 27.89 15.92
CA ALA A 775 15.30 27.24 16.53
C ALA A 775 16.25 28.26 17.20
N VAL A 776 16.52 29.38 16.53
CA VAL A 776 17.36 30.45 17.09
C VAL A 776 16.68 31.14 18.27
N ALA A 777 15.36 31.35 18.23
CA ALA A 777 14.61 31.93 19.35
C ALA A 777 14.69 31.03 20.60
N LEU A 778 14.51 29.72 20.46
CA LEU A 778 14.67 28.77 21.56
C LEU A 778 16.09 28.74 22.12
N LEU A 779 17.12 28.77 21.25
CA LEU A 779 18.50 28.92 21.68
C LEU A 779 18.74 30.24 22.43
N GLY A 780 18.08 31.32 22.02
CA GLY A 780 18.11 32.62 22.70
C GLY A 780 17.54 32.53 24.11
N ILE A 781 16.36 31.92 24.28
CA ILE A 781 15.76 31.66 25.60
C ILE A 781 16.72 30.84 26.46
N ALA A 782 17.22 29.71 25.93
CA ALA A 782 18.15 28.85 26.64
C ALA A 782 19.45 29.58 27.02
N ALA A 783 19.94 30.51 26.19
CA ALA A 783 21.14 31.28 26.48
C ALA A 783 20.94 32.25 27.66
N ILE A 784 19.77 32.88 27.78
CA ILE A 784 19.43 33.84 28.85
C ILE A 784 19.30 33.17 30.22
N ASN A 785 19.19 31.84 30.27
CA ASN A 785 18.89 31.07 31.48
C ASN A 785 17.49 31.41 32.02
N PRO A 786 16.43 30.86 31.41
CA PRO A 786 15.08 31.39 31.60
C PRO A 786 14.59 31.21 33.05
N ASP A 787 14.87 30.07 33.69
CA ASP A 787 14.45 29.82 35.08
C ASP A 787 15.18 30.74 36.07
N ALA A 788 16.48 30.99 35.87
CA ALA A 788 17.23 31.96 36.67
C ALA A 788 16.71 33.40 36.46
N TRP A 789 16.39 33.75 35.22
CA TRP A 789 15.85 35.06 34.87
C TRP A 789 14.48 35.29 35.52
N ILE A 790 13.60 34.28 35.47
CA ILE A 790 12.28 34.30 36.12
C ILE A 790 12.44 34.43 37.64
N ALA A 791 13.34 33.65 38.24
CA ALA A 791 13.60 33.73 39.67
C ALA A 791 14.13 35.12 40.07
N GLU A 792 15.08 35.69 39.33
CA GLU A 792 15.63 37.01 39.62
C GLU A 792 14.57 38.12 39.55
N HIS A 793 13.68 38.10 38.55
CA HIS A 793 12.62 39.10 38.43
C HIS A 793 11.55 38.95 39.52
N ASN A 794 11.17 37.73 39.89
CA ASN A 794 10.24 37.51 40.99
C ASN A 794 10.83 37.89 42.35
N VAL A 795 12.13 37.66 42.57
CA VAL A 795 12.84 38.10 43.78
C VAL A 795 12.93 39.63 43.83
N SER A 796 13.29 40.28 42.72
CA SER A 796 13.30 41.75 42.63
C SER A 796 11.91 42.34 42.91
N ARG A 797 10.86 41.73 42.33
CA ARG A 797 9.47 42.14 42.57
C ARG A 797 9.06 41.95 44.03
N TYR A 798 9.54 40.90 44.70
CA TYR A 798 9.29 40.69 46.12
C TYR A 798 9.92 41.81 46.97
N GLU A 799 11.12 42.30 46.64
CA GLU A 799 11.75 43.42 47.33
C GLU A 799 10.89 44.71 47.25
N GLU A 800 10.17 44.89 46.15
CA GLU A 800 9.30 46.06 45.93
C GLU A 800 7.89 45.89 46.50
N THR A 801 7.30 44.71 46.37
CA THR A 801 5.87 44.46 46.63
C THR A 801 5.58 43.66 47.89
N GLY A 802 6.60 42.99 48.46
CA GLY A 802 6.49 42.06 49.58
C GLY A 802 5.78 40.74 49.25
N LYS A 803 5.36 40.52 48.00
CA LYS A 803 4.52 39.38 47.59
C LYS A 803 5.29 38.40 46.72
N ILE A 804 5.27 37.12 47.05
CA ILE A 804 5.94 36.05 46.30
C ILE A 804 5.13 34.75 46.34
N ASP A 805 5.23 33.93 45.29
CA ASP A 805 4.66 32.58 45.24
C ASP A 805 5.78 31.56 45.44
N THR A 806 5.92 31.06 46.67
CA THR A 806 6.95 30.07 46.99
C THR A 806 6.66 28.69 46.39
N ASP A 807 5.38 28.35 46.17
CA ASP A 807 5.00 27.06 45.58
C ASP A 807 5.50 26.98 44.14
N PHE A 808 5.24 28.02 43.35
CA PHE A 808 5.74 28.10 41.97
C PHE A 808 7.27 28.09 41.92
N LEU A 809 7.93 28.92 42.75
CA LEU A 809 9.40 29.03 42.72
C LEU A 809 10.10 27.73 43.13
N SER A 810 9.47 26.91 43.99
CA SER A 810 10.01 25.60 44.39
C SER A 810 10.02 24.58 43.24
N GLY A 811 9.22 24.80 42.20
CA GLY A 811 9.18 23.96 40.99
C GLY A 811 10.13 24.40 39.88
N LEU A 812 10.91 25.47 40.06
CA LEU A 812 11.93 25.88 39.10
C LEU A 812 13.14 24.93 39.15
N SER A 813 13.85 24.82 38.03
CA SER A 813 15.05 23.98 37.94
C SER A 813 16.24 24.50 38.74
N ASP A 814 17.30 23.68 38.85
CA ASP A 814 18.51 24.03 39.59
C ASP A 814 19.22 25.28 39.05
N ASP A 815 18.98 25.61 37.78
CA ASP A 815 19.42 26.86 37.17
C ASP A 815 18.97 28.12 37.95
N ALA A 816 17.85 28.06 38.69
CA ALA A 816 17.29 29.17 39.46
C ALA A 816 17.93 29.37 40.84
N VAL A 817 18.60 28.35 41.39
CA VAL A 817 19.15 28.35 42.77
C VAL A 817 20.02 29.57 43.08
N PRO A 818 20.94 30.03 42.20
CA PRO A 818 21.75 31.22 42.47
C PRO A 818 20.93 32.50 42.67
N ALA A 819 19.80 32.65 41.96
CA ALA A 819 18.91 33.80 42.09
C ALA A 819 18.06 33.69 43.37
N LEU A 820 17.54 32.50 43.66
CA LEU A 820 16.70 32.22 44.83
C LEU A 820 17.43 32.36 46.16
N LYS A 821 18.77 32.18 46.17
CA LYS A 821 19.60 32.40 47.36
C LYS A 821 19.48 33.83 47.94
N LYS A 822 19.15 34.83 47.10
CA LYS A 822 18.96 36.22 47.53
C LYS A 822 17.76 36.40 48.47
N LEU A 823 16.82 35.45 48.51
CA LEU A 823 15.67 35.51 49.41
C LEU A 823 16.06 35.45 50.89
N PRO A 824 15.24 36.04 51.80
CA PRO A 824 15.33 35.84 53.25
C PRO A 824 15.38 34.37 53.66
N ALA A 825 16.02 34.07 54.80
CA ALA A 825 16.34 32.69 55.20
C ALA A 825 15.10 31.80 55.43
N ASP A 826 14.01 32.39 55.91
CA ASP A 826 12.70 31.79 56.14
C ASP A 826 12.01 31.38 54.82
N LEU A 827 12.03 32.24 53.81
CA LEU A 827 11.51 31.92 52.48
C LEU A 827 12.43 30.97 51.70
N ARG A 828 13.74 31.10 51.90
CA ARG A 828 14.73 30.25 51.22
C ARG A 828 14.55 28.77 51.56
N SER A 829 14.22 28.43 52.80
CA SER A 829 13.93 27.05 53.21
C SER A 829 12.64 26.47 52.60
N CYS A 830 11.74 27.32 52.12
CA CYS A 830 10.50 26.90 51.46
C CYS A 830 10.69 26.63 49.97
N VAL A 831 11.71 27.22 49.36
CA VAL A 831 11.92 27.18 47.91
C VAL A 831 13.09 26.26 47.52
N LEU A 832 14.17 26.23 48.31
CA LEU A 832 15.32 25.36 48.05
C LEU A 832 15.11 24.00 48.70
N GLY A 833 14.98 22.95 47.88
CA GLY A 833 15.00 21.57 48.35
C GLY A 833 16.39 21.10 48.79
N THR A 834 16.44 19.98 49.52
CA THR A 834 17.68 19.25 49.81
C THR A 834 18.00 18.32 48.64
N ASP A 835 19.16 18.49 48.02
CA ASP A 835 19.68 17.52 47.04
C ASP A 835 20.86 16.76 47.67
N ASP A 836 20.65 15.47 47.93
CA ASP A 836 21.61 14.54 48.54
C ASP A 836 22.25 13.59 47.49
N ARG A 837 22.15 13.92 46.20
CA ARG A 837 22.61 13.02 45.13
C ARG A 837 24.06 13.29 44.72
N GLU A 838 24.94 12.33 45.00
CA GLU A 838 26.23 12.22 44.31
C GLU A 838 25.97 11.82 42.84
N GLY A 839 25.97 12.80 41.94
CA GLY A 839 25.71 12.58 40.51
C GLY A 839 26.89 11.95 39.76
N ASP A 840 26.59 11.03 38.83
CA ASP A 840 27.56 10.49 37.85
C ASP A 840 28.08 11.61 36.94
N TRP A 841 29.35 11.59 36.54
CA TRP A 841 29.93 12.57 35.62
C TRP A 841 29.24 12.59 34.24
N LEU A 842 28.62 11.48 33.84
CA LEU A 842 27.79 11.41 32.63
C LEU A 842 26.49 12.20 32.74
N GLU A 843 26.04 12.50 33.96
CA GLU A 843 24.91 13.39 34.26
C GLU A 843 25.36 14.84 34.41
N TRP A 844 26.63 15.16 34.15
CA TRP A 844 27.09 16.52 34.35
C TRP A 844 26.32 17.53 33.49
N ASN A 845 25.87 18.59 34.15
CA ASN A 845 25.13 19.72 33.59
C ASN A 845 25.58 21.01 34.27
N LEU A 846 25.74 22.08 33.50
CA LEU A 846 26.24 23.36 33.98
C LEU A 846 25.30 24.08 34.96
N GLY A 847 23.98 23.92 34.81
CA GLY A 847 22.97 24.45 35.74
C GLY A 847 23.11 23.83 37.12
N ARG A 848 23.08 22.49 37.18
CA ARG A 848 23.28 21.72 38.43
C ARG A 848 24.63 22.00 39.09
N ALA A 849 25.71 21.99 38.30
CA ALA A 849 27.05 22.30 38.80
C ALA A 849 27.21 23.73 39.38
N ARG A 850 26.34 24.68 39.01
CA ARG A 850 26.29 26.02 39.63
C ARG A 850 25.43 26.06 40.89
N ALA A 851 24.44 25.18 41.00
CA ALA A 851 23.61 25.03 42.19
C ALA A 851 24.35 24.26 43.30
N ASP A 852 25.25 23.34 42.92
CA ASP A 852 26.08 22.56 43.84
C ASP A 852 26.79 23.45 44.87
N GLY A 853 26.55 23.19 46.15
CA GLY A 853 27.13 23.95 47.28
C GLY A 853 26.40 25.25 47.62
N LEU A 854 25.32 25.62 46.92
CA LEU A 854 24.44 26.73 47.26
C LEU A 854 23.14 26.29 47.94
N THR A 855 22.75 25.02 47.81
CA THR A 855 21.66 24.38 48.54
C THR A 855 22.07 24.13 50.00
N PRO A 856 21.21 24.45 50.98
CA PRO A 856 21.55 24.22 52.37
C PRO A 856 21.62 22.72 52.71
N THR A 857 22.79 22.24 53.13
CA THR A 857 22.96 20.93 53.76
C THR A 857 22.48 21.00 55.22
N TYR A 858 21.17 21.15 55.46
CA TYR A 858 20.65 21.05 56.83
C TYR A 858 20.23 19.61 57.13
N LEU A 859 20.93 18.98 58.08
CA LEU A 859 20.34 17.94 58.92
C LEU A 859 19.14 18.57 59.64
N VAL A 860 17.94 18.09 59.35
CA VAL A 860 16.72 18.47 60.08
C VAL A 860 16.96 18.27 61.58
N PRO A 861 16.94 19.32 62.42
CA PRO A 861 16.87 19.13 63.86
C PRO A 861 15.45 18.63 64.21
N ASP A 862 15.35 17.67 65.11
CA ASP A 862 14.10 17.02 65.59
C ASP A 862 13.00 17.96 66.15
N ASP A 863 13.19 19.28 66.16
CA ASP A 863 12.19 20.26 66.59
C ASP A 863 11.48 20.90 65.39
N ALA A 864 10.48 20.18 64.89
CA ALA A 864 9.53 20.65 63.90
C ALA A 864 8.60 21.74 64.48
N THR A 865 9.04 23.00 64.47
CA THR A 865 8.10 24.09 64.19
C THR A 865 7.94 24.13 62.67
N ALA A 866 6.80 23.66 62.17
CA ALA A 866 6.45 23.74 60.75
C ALA A 866 6.66 25.18 60.26
N THR A 867 7.71 25.41 59.45
CA THR A 867 7.89 26.67 58.74
C THR A 867 6.67 26.80 57.83
N VAL A 868 5.71 27.65 58.21
CA VAL A 868 4.53 27.93 57.39
C VAL A 868 5.04 28.70 56.19
N CYS A 869 5.22 28.02 55.06
CA CYS A 869 5.63 28.65 53.81
C CYS A 869 4.49 29.54 53.31
N PRO A 870 4.67 30.87 53.29
CA PRO A 870 3.60 31.79 52.92
C PRO A 870 3.45 31.82 51.40
N SER A 871 2.32 31.34 50.90
CA SER A 871 1.87 31.57 49.52
C SER A 871 0.84 32.71 49.52
N GLU A 872 1.28 33.97 49.66
CA GLU A 872 0.34 35.12 49.67
C GLU A 872 -0.37 35.33 48.33
N ILE A 873 0.21 34.82 47.24
CA ILE A 873 -0.35 34.83 45.88
C ILE A 873 -0.07 33.47 45.24
N ARG A 874 -1.06 32.93 44.53
CA ARG A 874 -0.87 31.79 43.62
C ARG A 874 -0.84 32.30 42.19
N TYR A 875 0.25 32.04 41.47
CA TYR A 875 0.32 32.32 40.04
C TYR A 875 -0.67 31.40 39.32
N VAL A 876 -1.68 32.02 38.68
CA VAL A 876 -2.61 31.32 37.80
C VAL A 876 -2.08 31.50 36.38
N ASP A 877 -1.75 30.39 35.73
CA ASP A 877 -1.29 30.33 34.33
C ASP A 877 -2.46 30.30 33.34
#